data_AF-A0A6P1FFT3-F1
#
_entry.id   AF-A0A6P1FFT3-F1
#
_cell.length_a   1.000
_cell.length_b   1.000
_cell.length_c   1.000
_cell.angle_alpha   90.00
_cell.angle_beta   90.00
_cell.angle_gamma   90.00
#
_symmetry.space_group_name_H-M   'P 1'
#
loop_
_entity.id
_entity.type
_entity.pdbx_description
1 polymer ?
#
loop_
_entity_poly.entity_id
_entity_poly.type
_entity_poly.pdbx_seq_one_letter_code
_entity_poly.pdbx_strand_id
1 'polypeptide(L)'
;MRAREGRETEFQEAWARAAADISHVPGNVSQELTRDLDDPRTFVITSEWIDRAAVDAFGRSEQREGLTASLRDLRDDASRSTYELLSVVPATTTPHVRIDLTTRVAPGEEEAFERAYRIVASRLLGTPGLVREELLTEPGSLVYHIFAEWESEQYFIDWVEDPSHADQSGPLARWLSVEFARRVLEIRFRPPERLGAAGAQEFGAASPPPRLPARTRPVPAASAPATAARTAPAPTASAPAAAAPIAPAPTAPVTVPSEPASAERPEHSSEAQPPAVAPVAPPSAAGGRASSRAARRTGDPDVLIIGGGPVGLTCAIELARRGVAVRIVDKRSGPADRADKAIGIHCRTMEIWEDQGVVADAIRAGIWLHGQTVYVNGKRTHQVDWSGLDELPFAHLGLPQYDTERILTERLAGLGVTVERGVELLSFEQDAEGVDATLGSADGTTTARARFLVGCDGGHSAVRAGLGLTFEGGLSMFPQLFMLGDVRLDWSMPPGHLLRFVRIEDDGDFTGMLVCVPLPGAGRYRVATLAPRSLQKTIGAGVVPAGFWREYAPPTLADIQAVLDDLAPEPTRASDLRWSSTFRVKHGIVDHYRVGSVFVAGDAAHLHPPAGGQGMNTGIQDAWNLGWKLALAVQDNAAPDLLDSYEAERRPAGRAIVDRAVSLAFTDEMDMEDEKAQFLLDMQMTTSYAGSALVGEDVAVEGALRGPAPGERAPDVHGLTAFGVGHDLRLFDLTRGTRSTLLLHADDSVDENGLVEAGALARTARHRSSGEVDAFLITGPESRIPADLGVPVLRDGSGEFARTYGGPGLTVHLIRPDGHVGYRSAGAVPDGLDAHLRQLFGDISPIDRPSERNEKP
;
A
#
# COMPACT_ATOMS: atom_id res chain seq x y z
N MET A 1 25.37 -16.21 10.06
CA MET A 1 25.60 -16.33 11.51
C MET A 1 25.91 -14.95 12.06
N ARG A 2 25.33 -14.55 13.21
CA ARG A 2 25.66 -13.27 13.85
C ARG A 2 26.71 -13.46 14.94
N ALA A 3 27.87 -12.82 14.79
CA ALA A 3 28.88 -12.73 15.82
C ALA A 3 28.38 -11.88 17.00
N ARG A 4 28.94 -12.09 18.19
CA ARG A 4 28.68 -11.18 19.32
C ARG A 4 29.29 -9.81 19.04
N GLU A 5 28.61 -8.81 19.58
CA GLU A 5 29.07 -7.42 19.59
C GLU A 5 30.49 -7.29 20.17
N GLY A 6 31.42 -6.75 19.38
CA GLY A 6 32.83 -6.60 19.74
C GLY A 6 33.65 -7.89 19.65
N ARG A 7 33.13 -8.96 19.00
CA ARG A 7 33.81 -10.25 18.79
C ARG A 7 33.97 -10.60 17.30
N GLU A 8 33.69 -9.65 16.41
CA GLU A 8 33.65 -9.83 14.96
C GLU A 8 35.02 -10.26 14.39
N THR A 9 36.12 -9.67 14.89
CA THR A 9 37.50 -10.06 14.51
C THR A 9 37.86 -11.46 15.01
N GLU A 10 37.49 -11.79 16.24
CA GLU A 10 37.74 -13.13 16.81
C GLU A 10 36.93 -14.21 16.09
N PHE A 11 35.70 -13.88 15.66
CA PHE A 11 34.88 -14.75 14.81
C PHE A 11 35.56 -15.01 13.46
N GLN A 12 36.08 -13.96 12.80
CA GLN A 12 36.83 -14.08 11.55
C GLN A 12 38.07 -14.97 11.72
N GLU A 13 38.87 -14.76 12.76
CA GLU A 13 40.06 -15.59 13.01
C GLU A 13 39.72 -17.05 13.36
N ALA A 14 38.73 -17.28 14.21
CA ALA A 14 38.34 -18.62 14.64
C ALA A 14 37.75 -19.43 13.48
N TRP A 15 36.99 -18.78 12.61
CA TRP A 15 36.54 -19.37 11.35
C TRP A 15 37.73 -19.66 10.43
N ALA A 16 38.67 -18.72 10.24
CA ALA A 16 39.79 -18.88 9.31
C ALA A 16 40.70 -20.06 9.68
N ARG A 17 40.89 -20.30 10.99
CA ARG A 17 41.58 -21.50 11.50
C ARG A 17 40.83 -22.78 11.14
N ALA A 18 39.52 -22.85 11.40
CA ALA A 18 38.70 -24.02 11.04
C ALA A 18 38.60 -24.23 9.52
N ALA A 19 38.53 -23.16 8.72
CA ALA A 19 38.46 -23.21 7.27
C ALA A 19 39.72 -23.84 6.66
N ALA A 20 40.90 -23.61 7.24
CA ALA A 20 42.14 -24.27 6.83
C ALA A 20 42.05 -25.80 7.04
N ASP A 21 41.59 -26.26 8.20
CA ASP A 21 41.40 -27.70 8.46
C ASP A 21 40.35 -28.33 7.52
N ILE A 22 39.25 -27.63 7.24
CA ILE A 22 38.22 -28.09 6.31
C ILE A 22 38.76 -28.15 4.87
N SER A 23 39.64 -27.21 4.46
CA SER A 23 40.27 -27.21 3.14
C SER A 23 41.13 -28.46 2.86
N HIS A 24 41.46 -29.25 3.88
CA HIS A 24 42.15 -30.53 3.76
C HIS A 24 41.20 -31.74 3.58
N VAL A 25 39.91 -31.61 3.90
CA VAL A 25 38.91 -32.69 3.76
C VAL A 25 38.77 -33.11 2.28
N PRO A 26 38.74 -34.43 1.97
CA PRO A 26 38.52 -34.90 0.61
C PRO A 26 37.19 -34.38 0.03
N GLY A 27 37.27 -33.79 -1.16
CA GLY A 27 36.11 -33.26 -1.87
C GLY A 27 35.68 -31.84 -1.49
N ASN A 28 36.35 -31.16 -0.55
CA ASN A 28 36.19 -29.72 -0.41
C ASN A 28 36.85 -28.98 -1.58
N VAL A 29 36.16 -27.98 -2.12
CA VAL A 29 36.61 -27.12 -3.21
C VAL A 29 37.04 -25.75 -2.65
N SER A 30 36.17 -25.12 -1.86
CA SER A 30 36.44 -23.83 -1.19
C SER A 30 35.80 -23.76 0.20
N GLN A 31 36.26 -22.81 1.00
CA GLN A 31 35.55 -22.23 2.14
C GLN A 31 35.60 -20.71 1.96
N GLU A 32 34.55 -19.96 2.24
CA GLU A 32 34.62 -18.49 2.23
C GLU A 32 33.91 -17.90 3.43
N LEU A 33 34.45 -16.80 3.95
CA LEU A 33 33.81 -15.98 4.97
C LEU A 33 33.56 -14.59 4.42
N THR A 34 32.28 -14.26 4.35
CA THR A 34 31.78 -12.99 3.83
C THR A 34 31.10 -12.24 4.97
N ARG A 35 31.35 -10.94 5.11
CA ARG A 35 30.72 -10.09 6.12
C ARG A 35 29.64 -9.24 5.46
N ASP A 36 28.46 -9.20 6.06
CA ASP A 36 27.37 -8.35 5.63
C ASP A 36 27.72 -6.87 5.86
N LEU A 37 27.48 -6.00 4.87
CA LEU A 37 27.78 -4.57 4.97
C LEU A 37 26.73 -3.81 5.79
N ASP A 38 25.47 -4.25 5.74
CA ASP A 38 24.35 -3.60 6.42
C ASP A 38 24.24 -4.02 7.89
N ASP A 39 24.66 -5.25 8.21
CA ASP A 39 24.91 -5.71 9.59
C ASP A 39 26.37 -6.22 9.75
N PRO A 40 27.32 -5.40 10.22
CA PRO A 40 28.72 -5.81 10.34
C PRO A 40 28.98 -6.92 11.36
N ARG A 41 27.97 -7.34 12.14
CA ARG A 41 28.01 -8.54 13.00
C ARG A 41 27.63 -9.82 12.25
N THR A 42 26.96 -9.74 11.12
CA THR A 42 26.49 -10.90 10.36
C THR A 42 27.53 -11.37 9.35
N PHE A 43 27.75 -12.68 9.37
CA PHE A 43 28.70 -13.40 8.52
C PHE A 43 27.99 -14.52 7.75
N VAL A 44 28.23 -14.56 6.45
CA VAL A 44 27.90 -15.70 5.59
C VAL A 44 29.12 -16.61 5.52
N ILE A 45 28.88 -17.93 5.63
CA ILE A 45 29.92 -18.95 5.50
C ILE A 45 29.55 -19.81 4.30
N THR A 46 30.31 -19.69 3.22
CA THR A 46 30.15 -20.49 2.00
C THR A 46 31.12 -21.66 2.02
N SER A 47 30.71 -22.80 1.47
CA SER A 47 31.43 -24.07 1.61
C SER A 47 31.16 -24.91 0.35
N GLU A 48 32.07 -24.85 -0.64
CA GLU A 48 31.91 -25.53 -1.93
C GLU A 48 32.47 -26.96 -1.89
N TRP A 49 31.80 -27.92 -2.52
CA TRP A 49 32.18 -29.34 -2.51
C TRP A 49 31.94 -30.00 -3.87
N ILE A 50 32.77 -30.98 -4.24
CA ILE A 50 32.74 -31.61 -5.57
C ILE A 50 31.45 -32.36 -5.89
N ASP A 51 30.77 -32.88 -4.87
CA ASP A 51 29.50 -33.58 -4.98
C ASP A 51 28.76 -33.60 -3.63
N ARG A 52 27.50 -34.05 -3.64
CA ARG A 52 26.66 -34.12 -2.45
C ARG A 52 27.15 -35.14 -1.41
N ALA A 53 27.77 -36.24 -1.83
CA ALA A 53 28.27 -37.27 -0.92
C ALA A 53 29.48 -36.76 -0.12
N ALA A 54 30.31 -35.89 -0.70
CA ALA A 54 31.37 -35.18 0.02
C ALA A 54 30.82 -34.23 1.09
N VAL A 55 29.77 -33.44 0.78
CA VAL A 55 29.06 -32.60 1.76
C VAL A 55 28.51 -33.44 2.91
N ASP A 56 27.78 -34.52 2.59
CA ASP A 56 27.15 -35.38 3.60
C ASP A 56 28.20 -36.14 4.43
N ALA A 57 29.38 -36.44 3.87
CA ALA A 57 30.51 -37.02 4.60
C ALA A 57 31.15 -36.01 5.56
N PHE A 58 31.39 -34.77 5.12
CA PHE A 58 31.83 -33.67 5.99
C PHE A 58 30.82 -33.42 7.11
N GLY A 59 29.51 -33.46 6.82
CA GLY A 59 28.45 -33.38 7.82
C GLY A 59 28.53 -34.40 8.97
N ARG A 60 29.36 -35.44 8.85
CA ARG A 60 29.62 -36.49 9.84
C ARG A 60 31.10 -36.56 10.29
N SER A 61 31.91 -35.54 10.01
CA SER A 61 33.35 -35.55 10.31
C SER A 61 33.75 -34.68 11.51
N GLU A 62 34.88 -35.03 12.14
CA GLU A 62 35.46 -34.28 13.28
C GLU A 62 35.73 -32.81 12.93
N GLN A 63 36.03 -32.49 11.66
CA GLN A 63 36.23 -31.11 11.18
C GLN A 63 34.94 -30.29 11.25
N ARG A 64 33.77 -30.90 11.02
CA ARG A 64 32.46 -30.24 11.14
C ARG A 64 32.09 -29.99 12.60
N GLU A 65 32.47 -30.89 13.49
CA GLU A 65 32.35 -30.70 14.94
C GLU A 65 33.30 -29.60 15.43
N GLY A 66 34.56 -29.61 14.98
CA GLY A 66 35.57 -28.58 15.25
C GLY A 66 35.12 -27.18 14.85
N LEU A 67 34.58 -27.00 13.63
CA LEU A 67 33.96 -25.74 13.21
C LEU A 67 32.83 -25.29 14.14
N THR A 68 32.02 -26.24 14.63
CA THR A 68 30.91 -25.95 15.56
C THR A 68 31.39 -25.57 16.96
N ALA A 69 32.54 -26.09 17.39
CA ALA A 69 33.17 -25.73 18.66
C ALA A 69 33.82 -24.34 18.57
N SER A 70 34.67 -24.11 17.56
CA SER A 70 35.45 -22.86 17.40
C SER A 70 34.59 -21.60 17.28
N LEU A 71 33.36 -21.72 16.77
CA LEU A 71 32.43 -20.59 16.59
C LEU A 71 31.32 -20.51 17.63
N ARG A 72 31.29 -21.44 18.61
CA ARG A 72 30.21 -21.52 19.62
C ARG A 72 30.17 -20.28 20.50
N ASP A 73 31.32 -19.89 21.03
CA ASP A 73 31.41 -18.86 22.07
C ASP A 73 31.57 -17.43 21.50
N LEU A 74 31.48 -17.29 20.17
CA LEU A 74 31.75 -16.07 19.40
C LEU A 74 30.51 -15.51 18.68
N ARG A 75 29.38 -16.23 18.72
CA ARG A 75 28.05 -15.81 18.25
C ARG A 75 27.13 -15.45 19.42
N ASP A 76 26.01 -14.78 19.19
CA ASP A 76 25.06 -14.28 20.24
C ASP A 76 24.29 -15.38 21.02
N ASP A 77 24.89 -16.56 21.14
CA ASP A 77 24.51 -17.74 21.90
C ASP A 77 25.52 -17.84 23.08
N ALA A 78 25.09 -17.54 24.31
CA ALA A 78 25.89 -17.08 25.49
C ALA A 78 27.04 -18.01 26.00
N SER A 79 28.08 -17.60 26.76
CA SER A 79 28.68 -16.32 27.26
C SER A 79 29.93 -16.65 28.16
N ARG A 80 30.83 -15.78 28.68
CA ARG A 80 31.44 -14.46 28.31
C ARG A 80 32.56 -14.14 29.35
N SER A 81 33.79 -13.80 28.94
CA SER A 81 34.93 -13.32 29.80
C SER A 81 35.81 -12.29 29.05
N THR A 82 36.66 -11.51 29.77
CA THR A 82 37.29 -10.27 29.25
C THR A 82 38.83 -10.26 29.32
N TYR A 83 39.50 -9.64 28.34
CA TYR A 83 40.97 -9.45 28.26
C TYR A 83 41.36 -8.08 27.64
N GLU A 84 42.67 -7.74 27.69
CA GLU A 84 43.24 -6.44 27.30
C GLU A 84 44.03 -6.50 25.96
N LEU A 85 44.00 -5.43 25.17
CA LEU A 85 44.56 -5.35 23.82
C LEU A 85 45.98 -4.75 23.80
N LEU A 86 46.95 -5.43 23.18
CA LEU A 86 48.37 -5.04 23.25
C LEU A 86 48.96 -4.41 21.97
N SER A 87 48.37 -4.61 20.78
CA SER A 87 48.68 -3.83 19.56
C SER A 87 47.67 -4.08 18.44
N VAL A 88 47.69 -3.26 17.38
CA VAL A 88 46.96 -3.46 16.12
C VAL A 88 47.90 -3.14 14.95
N VAL A 89 47.78 -3.88 13.84
CA VAL A 89 48.55 -3.67 12.60
C VAL A 89 47.58 -3.53 11.42
N PRO A 90 47.72 -2.51 10.54
CA PRO A 90 46.85 -2.35 9.38
C PRO A 90 47.22 -3.30 8.22
N ALA A 91 46.24 -3.67 7.41
CA ALA A 91 46.43 -4.43 6.17
C ALA A 91 46.07 -3.58 4.95
N THR A 92 46.77 -3.78 3.82
CA THR A 92 46.58 -3.01 2.58
C THR A 92 46.42 -3.92 1.36
N THR A 93 45.18 -4.32 1.10
CA THR A 93 44.68 -4.84 -0.19
C THR A 93 43.21 -4.44 -0.30
N THR A 94 42.75 -4.05 -1.49
CA THR A 94 41.35 -3.68 -1.73
C THR A 94 40.44 -4.89 -1.50
N PRO A 95 39.33 -4.78 -0.74
CA PRO A 95 38.43 -5.88 -0.50
C PRO A 95 37.54 -6.13 -1.74
N HIS A 96 37.51 -7.38 -2.20
CA HIS A 96 36.49 -7.86 -3.13
C HIS A 96 35.13 -7.95 -2.42
N VAL A 97 34.05 -7.80 -3.16
CA VAL A 97 32.68 -8.00 -2.65
C VAL A 97 31.97 -9.12 -3.40
N ARG A 98 30.97 -9.71 -2.76
CA ARG A 98 30.07 -10.70 -3.33
C ARG A 98 28.64 -10.21 -3.13
N ILE A 99 27.89 -10.16 -4.23
CA ILE A 99 26.47 -9.87 -4.25
C ILE A 99 25.73 -11.20 -4.18
N ASP A 100 24.82 -11.32 -3.22
CA ASP A 100 23.85 -12.41 -3.10
C ASP A 100 22.51 -11.89 -3.62
N LEU A 101 21.96 -12.53 -4.66
CA LEU A 101 20.60 -12.30 -5.16
C LEU A 101 19.78 -13.57 -4.95
N THR A 102 19.08 -13.64 -3.82
CA THR A 102 18.12 -14.71 -3.53
C THR A 102 16.81 -14.44 -4.25
N THR A 103 16.22 -15.45 -4.91
CA THR A 103 14.87 -15.38 -5.53
C THR A 103 14.12 -16.71 -5.37
N ARG A 104 12.79 -16.66 -5.35
CA ARG A 104 11.92 -17.84 -5.48
C ARG A 104 11.43 -17.98 -6.93
N VAL A 105 11.38 -19.20 -7.45
CA VAL A 105 10.85 -19.53 -8.79
C VAL A 105 9.54 -20.30 -8.64
N ALA A 106 8.58 -20.12 -9.56
CA ALA A 106 7.31 -20.85 -9.48
C ALA A 106 7.47 -22.33 -9.90
N PRO A 107 6.67 -23.27 -9.35
CA PRO A 107 6.73 -24.67 -9.74
C PRO A 107 6.41 -24.84 -11.24
N GLY A 108 7.30 -25.47 -11.99
CA GLY A 108 7.20 -25.62 -13.45
C GLY A 108 7.92 -24.54 -14.27
N GLU A 109 8.47 -23.48 -13.66
CA GLU A 109 9.30 -22.47 -14.34
C GLU A 109 10.82 -22.73 -14.22
N GLU A 110 11.25 -23.76 -13.49
CA GLU A 110 12.65 -24.00 -13.11
C GLU A 110 13.58 -24.05 -14.34
N GLU A 111 13.20 -24.81 -15.36
CA GLU A 111 13.98 -24.87 -16.61
C GLU A 111 14.02 -23.52 -17.36
N ALA A 112 12.96 -22.71 -17.26
CA ALA A 112 12.87 -21.42 -17.94
C ALA A 112 13.77 -20.38 -17.26
N PHE A 113 13.72 -20.32 -15.93
CA PHE A 113 14.64 -19.52 -15.11
C PHE A 113 16.10 -19.92 -15.34
N GLU A 114 16.44 -21.21 -15.31
CA GLU A 114 17.82 -21.64 -15.60
C GLU A 114 18.25 -21.36 -17.04
N ARG A 115 17.35 -21.44 -18.03
CA ARG A 115 17.63 -21.02 -19.42
C ARG A 115 17.93 -19.52 -19.47
N ALA A 116 17.15 -18.69 -18.78
CA ALA A 116 17.39 -17.25 -18.68
C ALA A 116 18.73 -16.94 -17.98
N TYR A 117 19.04 -17.59 -16.85
CA TYR A 117 20.32 -17.44 -16.16
C TYR A 117 21.51 -17.77 -17.08
N ARG A 118 21.46 -18.90 -17.80
CA ARG A 118 22.53 -19.28 -18.75
C ARG A 118 22.72 -18.26 -19.87
N ILE A 119 21.66 -17.55 -20.28
CA ILE A 119 21.75 -16.44 -21.23
C ILE A 119 22.43 -15.23 -20.56
N VAL A 120 22.00 -14.80 -19.37
CA VAL A 120 22.59 -13.67 -18.63
C VAL A 120 24.08 -13.92 -18.34
N ALA A 121 24.44 -15.04 -17.69
CA ALA A 121 25.82 -15.38 -17.36
C ALA A 121 26.75 -15.39 -18.59
N SER A 122 26.23 -15.78 -19.77
CA SER A 122 26.98 -15.71 -21.04
C SER A 122 27.18 -14.28 -21.58
N ARG A 123 26.28 -13.34 -21.26
CA ARG A 123 26.38 -11.91 -21.59
C ARG A 123 27.31 -11.14 -20.65
N LEU A 124 27.52 -11.64 -19.42
CA LEU A 124 28.41 -11.03 -18.42
C LEU A 124 29.90 -11.41 -18.58
N LEU A 125 30.23 -12.33 -19.50
CA LEU A 125 31.62 -12.75 -19.74
C LEU A 125 32.47 -11.60 -20.27
N GLY A 126 33.36 -11.07 -19.41
CA GLY A 126 34.26 -9.96 -19.73
C GLY A 126 33.78 -8.59 -19.21
N THR A 127 32.72 -8.54 -18.42
CA THR A 127 32.29 -7.30 -17.73
C THR A 127 33.41 -6.78 -16.81
N PRO A 128 33.80 -5.49 -16.90
CA PRO A 128 34.86 -4.93 -16.06
C PRO A 128 34.57 -5.10 -14.56
N GLY A 129 35.57 -5.60 -13.83
CA GLY A 129 35.49 -5.80 -12.37
C GLY A 129 34.66 -7.02 -11.93
N LEU A 130 33.96 -7.74 -12.81
CA LEU A 130 33.32 -9.03 -12.48
C LEU A 130 34.36 -10.15 -12.47
N VAL A 131 34.42 -10.92 -11.38
CA VAL A 131 35.40 -11.98 -11.13
C VAL A 131 34.82 -13.37 -11.41
N ARG A 132 33.66 -13.70 -10.83
CA ARG A 132 32.88 -14.93 -11.10
C ARG A 132 31.39 -14.72 -10.81
N GLU A 133 30.52 -15.49 -11.46
CA GLU A 133 29.08 -15.56 -11.15
C GLU A 133 28.62 -17.02 -11.07
N GLU A 134 27.84 -17.36 -10.04
CA GLU A 134 27.48 -18.73 -9.68
C GLU A 134 25.99 -18.82 -9.31
N LEU A 135 25.25 -19.70 -10.00
CA LEU A 135 23.86 -20.03 -9.63
C LEU A 135 23.83 -21.25 -8.70
N LEU A 136 23.29 -21.06 -7.50
CA LEU A 136 23.01 -22.11 -6.53
C LEU A 136 21.50 -22.25 -6.31
N THR A 137 21.07 -23.39 -5.75
CA THR A 137 19.69 -23.63 -5.33
C THR A 137 19.69 -24.48 -4.06
N GLU A 138 18.71 -24.26 -3.16
CA GLU A 138 18.61 -25.06 -1.93
C GLU A 138 17.99 -26.43 -2.25
N PRO A 139 18.66 -27.57 -2.00
CA PRO A 139 18.22 -28.87 -2.50
C PRO A 139 16.82 -29.29 -2.02
N GLY A 140 15.87 -29.42 -2.94
CA GLY A 140 14.47 -29.77 -2.65
C GLY A 140 13.57 -28.55 -2.39
N SER A 141 14.05 -27.34 -2.64
CA SER A 141 13.27 -26.10 -2.62
C SER A 141 13.00 -25.56 -4.04
N LEU A 142 12.34 -24.40 -4.12
CA LEU A 142 12.25 -23.55 -5.30
C LEU A 142 13.02 -22.22 -5.13
N VAL A 143 13.99 -22.18 -4.20
CA VAL A 143 14.83 -21.02 -3.90
C VAL A 143 16.13 -21.14 -4.67
N TYR A 144 16.49 -20.07 -5.37
CA TYR A 144 17.71 -19.91 -6.13
C TYR A 144 18.50 -18.71 -5.60
N HIS A 145 19.83 -18.81 -5.63
CA HIS A 145 20.75 -17.77 -5.18
C HIS A 145 21.78 -17.52 -6.30
N ILE A 146 21.86 -16.29 -6.81
CA ILE A 146 22.92 -15.88 -7.74
C ILE A 146 24.00 -15.17 -6.93
N PHE A 147 25.19 -15.75 -6.88
CA PHE A 147 26.36 -15.16 -6.24
C PHE A 147 27.29 -14.56 -7.29
N ALA A 148 27.31 -13.24 -7.39
CA ALA A 148 28.20 -12.49 -8.30
C ALA A 148 29.33 -11.83 -7.50
N GLU A 149 30.58 -12.07 -7.89
CA GLU A 149 31.78 -11.58 -7.21
C GLU A 149 32.47 -10.47 -8.01
N TRP A 150 32.86 -9.40 -7.32
CA TRP A 150 33.39 -8.18 -7.93
C TRP A 150 34.68 -7.70 -7.26
N GLU A 151 35.58 -7.10 -8.04
CA GLU A 151 36.84 -6.50 -7.55
C GLU A 151 36.60 -5.36 -6.55
N SER A 152 35.44 -4.69 -6.61
CA SER A 152 34.95 -3.76 -5.59
C SER A 152 33.44 -3.54 -5.74
N GLU A 153 32.78 -3.01 -4.71
CA GLU A 153 31.38 -2.58 -4.84
C GLU A 153 31.19 -1.48 -5.89
N GLN A 154 32.19 -0.59 -6.06
CA GLN A 154 32.12 0.46 -7.08
C GLN A 154 32.03 -0.13 -8.49
N TYR A 155 32.74 -1.23 -8.81
CA TYR A 155 32.58 -1.87 -10.12
C TYR A 155 31.20 -2.50 -10.33
N PHE A 156 30.59 -3.05 -9.28
CA PHE A 156 29.20 -3.52 -9.35
C PHE A 156 28.22 -2.37 -9.57
N ILE A 157 28.42 -1.24 -8.87
CA ILE A 157 27.61 -0.01 -9.06
C ILE A 157 27.80 0.54 -10.47
N ASP A 158 29.04 0.74 -10.91
CA ASP A 158 29.40 1.22 -12.26
C ASP A 158 28.79 0.32 -13.35
N TRP A 159 28.75 -1.00 -13.13
CA TRP A 159 28.07 -1.94 -14.04
C TRP A 159 26.55 -1.78 -14.01
N VAL A 160 25.91 -1.70 -12.83
CA VAL A 160 24.45 -1.49 -12.71
C VAL A 160 24.01 -0.13 -13.28
N GLU A 161 24.89 0.87 -13.26
CA GLU A 161 24.67 2.19 -13.88
C GLU A 161 24.99 2.22 -15.39
N ASP A 162 25.71 1.23 -15.93
CA ASP A 162 25.98 1.14 -17.38
C ASP A 162 24.69 0.83 -18.18
N PRO A 163 24.35 1.61 -19.22
CA PRO A 163 23.13 1.39 -20.00
C PRO A 163 22.98 0.00 -20.63
N SER A 164 24.08 -0.74 -20.83
CA SER A 164 24.06 -2.10 -21.36
C SER A 164 23.75 -3.17 -20.29
N HIS A 165 23.72 -2.83 -19.00
CA HIS A 165 23.27 -3.73 -17.94
C HIS A 165 21.89 -4.33 -18.25
N ALA A 166 20.93 -3.49 -18.67
CA ALA A 166 19.57 -3.94 -18.96
C ALA A 166 19.52 -4.95 -20.13
N ASP A 167 20.36 -4.75 -21.15
CA ASP A 167 20.51 -5.71 -22.27
C ASP A 167 21.21 -7.00 -21.81
N GLN A 168 22.04 -6.95 -20.76
CA GLN A 168 22.73 -8.12 -20.20
C GLN A 168 21.84 -8.93 -19.24
N SER A 169 21.15 -8.28 -18.30
CA SER A 169 20.36 -8.90 -17.22
C SER A 169 18.88 -9.15 -17.57
N GLY A 170 18.34 -8.45 -18.58
CA GLY A 170 16.91 -8.47 -18.96
C GLY A 170 16.21 -9.84 -18.98
N PRO A 171 16.82 -10.93 -19.49
CA PRO A 171 16.20 -12.26 -19.47
C PRO A 171 15.78 -12.78 -18.09
N LEU A 172 16.42 -12.33 -17.00
CA LEU A 172 16.08 -12.70 -15.62
C LEU A 172 15.06 -11.76 -14.94
N ALA A 173 14.72 -10.63 -15.57
CA ALA A 173 13.92 -9.58 -14.94
C ALA A 173 12.52 -10.05 -14.47
N ARG A 174 11.92 -11.04 -15.16
CA ARG A 174 10.65 -11.69 -14.77
C ARG A 174 10.68 -12.20 -13.32
N TRP A 175 11.77 -12.87 -12.92
CA TRP A 175 11.88 -13.53 -11.62
C TRP A 175 12.48 -12.61 -10.56
N LEU A 176 13.48 -11.81 -10.93
CA LEU A 176 14.15 -10.86 -10.03
C LEU A 176 13.30 -9.60 -9.69
N SER A 177 12.00 -9.60 -10.02
CA SER A 177 11.07 -8.50 -9.72
C SER A 177 9.91 -8.88 -8.78
N VAL A 178 9.77 -10.15 -8.38
CA VAL A 178 8.59 -10.66 -7.65
C VAL A 178 8.88 -10.92 -6.17
N GLU A 179 9.85 -11.79 -5.87
CA GLU A 179 10.38 -11.99 -4.51
C GLU A 179 11.91 -12.08 -4.63
N PHE A 180 12.62 -10.96 -4.43
CA PHE A 180 14.09 -10.97 -4.40
C PHE A 180 14.66 -10.26 -3.18
N ALA A 181 15.79 -10.80 -2.67
CA ALA A 181 16.60 -10.17 -1.64
C ALA A 181 18.02 -10.00 -2.16
N ARG A 182 18.52 -8.76 -2.14
CA ARG A 182 19.94 -8.43 -2.39
C ARG A 182 20.67 -8.34 -1.06
N ARG A 183 21.87 -8.90 -0.96
CA ARG A 183 22.87 -8.54 0.06
C ARG A 183 24.20 -8.18 -0.59
N VAL A 184 24.90 -7.19 -0.04
CA VAL A 184 26.30 -6.89 -0.40
C VAL A 184 27.18 -7.41 0.72
N LEU A 185 28.13 -8.27 0.37
CA LEU A 185 28.95 -9.00 1.34
C LEU A 185 30.44 -8.77 1.04
N GLU A 186 31.21 -8.28 2.01
CA GLU A 186 32.66 -8.11 1.90
C GLU A 186 33.37 -9.46 2.06
N ILE A 187 34.21 -9.86 1.10
CA ILE A 187 34.99 -11.11 1.20
C ILE A 187 36.14 -10.91 2.19
N ARG A 188 35.98 -11.44 3.42
CA ARG A 188 36.94 -11.30 4.52
C ARG A 188 38.08 -12.30 4.47
N PHE A 189 37.83 -13.50 3.93
CA PHE A 189 38.86 -14.52 3.74
C PHE A 189 38.46 -15.53 2.66
N ARG A 190 39.44 -15.85 1.80
CA ARG A 190 39.45 -16.97 0.86
C ARG A 190 40.73 -17.80 1.11
N PRO A 191 40.64 -19.12 1.36
CA PRO A 191 41.81 -20.01 1.35
C PRO A 191 42.44 -20.02 -0.05
N PRO A 192 43.76 -20.21 -0.17
CA PRO A 192 44.38 -20.41 -1.47
C PRO A 192 43.75 -21.61 -2.16
N GLU A 193 43.37 -21.44 -3.43
CA GLU A 193 42.83 -22.52 -4.25
C GLU A 193 43.77 -23.73 -4.25
N ARG A 194 43.20 -24.94 -4.23
CA ARG A 194 43.96 -26.16 -4.53
C ARG A 194 44.33 -26.17 -6.01
N LEU A 195 45.44 -25.51 -6.36
CA LEU A 195 46.14 -25.70 -7.64
C LEU A 195 46.27 -27.20 -7.90
N GLY A 196 45.59 -27.66 -8.95
CA GLY A 196 45.37 -29.08 -9.20
C GLY A 196 46.67 -29.86 -9.28
N ALA A 197 46.69 -31.06 -8.68
CA ALA A 197 47.85 -31.94 -8.74
C ALA A 197 48.21 -32.26 -10.20
N ALA A 198 49.35 -31.76 -10.67
CA ALA A 198 49.82 -31.96 -12.03
C ALA A 198 50.11 -33.44 -12.30
N GLY A 199 49.13 -34.17 -12.85
CA GLY A 199 49.19 -35.63 -12.90
C GLY A 199 48.03 -36.34 -13.60
N ALA A 200 47.36 -35.71 -14.56
CA ALA A 200 46.40 -36.36 -15.46
C ALA A 200 46.84 -36.17 -16.93
N GLN A 201 46.86 -37.25 -17.70
CA GLN A 201 47.44 -37.28 -19.04
C GLN A 201 46.51 -36.67 -20.10
N GLU A 202 47.10 -36.28 -21.24
CA GLU A 202 46.37 -36.15 -22.50
C GLU A 202 45.60 -37.43 -22.82
N PHE A 203 44.27 -37.39 -22.75
CA PHE A 203 43.41 -38.33 -23.44
C PHE A 203 42.61 -37.55 -24.50
N GLY A 204 43.01 -37.76 -25.76
CA GLY A 204 42.39 -37.11 -26.92
C GLY A 204 40.95 -37.58 -27.17
N ALA A 205 40.34 -36.98 -28.19
CA ALA A 205 38.92 -37.14 -28.53
C ALA A 205 38.43 -38.60 -28.53
N ALA A 206 37.63 -38.96 -27.52
CA ALA A 206 36.84 -40.18 -27.49
C ALA A 206 35.43 -39.92 -28.04
N SER A 207 34.93 -40.82 -28.89
CA SER A 207 33.60 -40.70 -29.50
C SER A 207 32.47 -40.81 -28.47
N PRO A 208 31.28 -40.22 -28.74
CA PRO A 208 30.13 -40.35 -27.85
C PRO A 208 29.74 -41.82 -27.61
N PRO A 209 29.27 -42.19 -26.41
CA PRO A 209 28.96 -43.58 -26.07
C PRO A 209 27.82 -44.14 -26.94
N PRO A 210 27.85 -45.45 -27.26
CA PRO A 210 26.89 -46.05 -28.18
C PRO A 210 25.48 -46.11 -27.61
N ARG A 211 24.47 -45.84 -28.44
CA ARG A 211 23.06 -46.02 -28.10
C ARG A 211 22.79 -47.50 -27.78
N LEU A 212 22.30 -47.79 -26.57
CA LEU A 212 21.77 -49.11 -26.24
C LEU A 212 20.47 -49.38 -27.03
N PRO A 213 20.25 -50.62 -27.53
CA PRO A 213 19.24 -50.89 -28.54
C PRO A 213 17.82 -50.98 -27.96
N ALA A 214 16.86 -50.38 -28.67
CA ALA A 214 15.44 -50.51 -28.36
C ALA A 214 14.97 -51.98 -28.50
N ARG A 215 14.37 -52.54 -27.45
CA ARG A 215 13.73 -53.86 -27.49
C ARG A 215 12.30 -53.76 -27.99
N THR A 216 12.12 -53.92 -29.29
CA THR A 216 10.80 -54.11 -29.90
C THR A 216 10.22 -55.49 -29.56
N ARG A 217 8.93 -55.53 -29.22
CA ARG A 217 8.05 -56.69 -29.46
C ARG A 217 6.76 -56.19 -30.15
N PRO A 218 6.11 -57.02 -30.98
CA PRO A 218 5.26 -56.49 -32.04
C PRO A 218 3.79 -56.37 -31.63
N VAL A 219 3.14 -55.31 -32.12
CA VAL A 219 1.67 -55.25 -32.23
C VAL A 219 1.29 -55.70 -33.65
N PRO A 220 0.50 -56.78 -33.82
CA PRO A 220 -0.07 -57.14 -35.11
C PRO A 220 -1.28 -56.25 -35.43
N ALA A 221 -1.44 -55.84 -36.68
CA ALA A 221 -2.53 -54.97 -37.13
C ALA A 221 -3.75 -55.76 -37.63
N ALA A 222 -4.95 -55.22 -37.35
CA ALA A 222 -6.22 -55.57 -37.98
C ALA A 222 -7.08 -54.29 -38.00
N SER A 223 -7.12 -53.54 -39.11
CA SER A 223 -8.07 -53.71 -40.22
C SER A 223 -9.52 -53.31 -39.87
N ALA A 224 -9.97 -52.17 -40.39
CA ALA A 224 -11.37 -51.74 -40.35
C ALA A 224 -12.26 -52.59 -41.29
N PRO A 225 -13.59 -52.54 -41.09
CA PRO A 225 -14.44 -52.11 -42.20
C PRO A 225 -15.57 -51.14 -41.80
N ALA A 226 -16.19 -50.50 -42.80
CA ALA A 226 -17.45 -49.76 -42.69
C ALA A 226 -18.65 -50.74 -42.56
N THR A 227 -19.93 -50.37 -42.34
CA THR A 227 -20.75 -49.41 -43.11
C THR A 227 -22.15 -49.23 -42.46
N ALA A 228 -22.88 -48.17 -42.87
CA ALA A 228 -24.36 -48.10 -43.00
C ALA A 228 -25.29 -47.97 -41.75
N ALA A 229 -25.61 -46.71 -41.43
CA ALA A 229 -26.94 -46.12 -41.14
C ALA A 229 -28.19 -46.99 -40.84
N ARG A 230 -29.04 -46.50 -39.90
CA ARG A 230 -30.40 -45.95 -40.21
C ARG A 230 -31.21 -45.38 -39.02
N THR A 231 -31.93 -44.29 -39.31
CA THR A 231 -33.23 -43.81 -38.74
C THR A 231 -33.39 -43.28 -37.30
N ALA A 232 -34.29 -42.30 -37.20
CA ALA A 232 -34.72 -41.49 -36.03
C ALA A 232 -35.93 -42.16 -35.28
N PRO A 233 -36.65 -41.55 -34.30
CA PRO A 233 -36.82 -40.12 -33.98
C PRO A 233 -36.73 -39.71 -32.48
N ALA A 234 -36.98 -38.42 -32.21
CA ALA A 234 -36.96 -37.78 -30.89
C ALA A 234 -38.37 -37.58 -30.29
N PRO A 235 -38.47 -37.14 -29.01
CA PRO A 235 -39.57 -36.33 -28.50
C PRO A 235 -39.17 -34.85 -28.29
N THR A 236 -40.16 -33.96 -28.15
CA THR A 236 -39.98 -32.49 -28.13
C THR A 236 -40.63 -31.80 -26.92
N ALA A 237 -39.92 -30.84 -26.33
CA ALA A 237 -40.45 -29.71 -25.55
C ALA A 237 -39.32 -28.66 -25.44
N SER A 238 -39.50 -27.35 -25.30
CA SER A 238 -40.62 -26.41 -25.47
C SER A 238 -40.08 -25.08 -24.92
N ALA A 239 -39.62 -24.15 -25.76
CA ALA A 239 -39.08 -22.86 -25.31
C ALA A 239 -40.18 -21.79 -25.17
N PRO A 240 -40.13 -20.90 -24.17
CA PRO A 240 -40.98 -19.71 -24.10
C PRO A 240 -40.54 -18.65 -25.14
N ALA A 241 -41.47 -17.79 -25.54
CA ALA A 241 -41.28 -16.87 -26.66
C ALA A 241 -40.63 -15.52 -26.27
N ALA A 242 -39.93 -14.91 -27.23
CA ALA A 242 -39.48 -13.52 -27.13
C ALA A 242 -40.66 -12.54 -27.32
N ALA A 243 -40.68 -11.46 -26.54
CA ALA A 243 -41.67 -10.40 -26.66
C ALA A 243 -41.29 -9.38 -27.75
N ALA A 244 -42.29 -8.88 -28.48
CA ALA A 244 -42.11 -7.82 -29.48
C ALA A 244 -42.19 -6.42 -28.84
N PRO A 245 -41.52 -5.39 -29.40
CA PRO A 245 -41.48 -4.05 -28.82
C PRO A 245 -42.82 -3.31 -28.91
N ILE A 246 -43.15 -2.55 -27.87
CA ILE A 246 -44.34 -1.67 -27.82
C ILE A 246 -43.95 -0.27 -28.33
N ALA A 247 -44.77 0.28 -29.24
CA ALA A 247 -44.55 1.63 -29.79
C ALA A 247 -45.09 2.73 -28.85
N PRO A 248 -44.45 3.91 -28.78
CA PRO A 248 -44.91 5.04 -27.97
C PRO A 248 -46.12 5.75 -28.60
N ALA A 249 -47.02 6.25 -27.75
CA ALA A 249 -48.15 7.09 -28.16
C ALA A 249 -47.72 8.58 -28.29
N PRO A 250 -48.33 9.38 -29.18
CA PRO A 250 -47.92 10.75 -29.44
C PRO A 250 -48.45 11.75 -28.39
N THR A 251 -47.58 12.65 -27.92
CA THR A 251 -47.95 13.83 -27.14
C THR A 251 -48.16 15.04 -28.05
N ALA A 252 -49.15 15.88 -27.74
CA ALA A 252 -49.50 17.06 -28.52
C ALA A 252 -48.60 18.28 -28.17
N PRO A 253 -48.33 19.19 -29.12
CA PRO A 253 -47.49 20.36 -28.86
C PRO A 253 -48.21 21.44 -28.06
N VAL A 254 -47.53 22.00 -27.05
CA VAL A 254 -47.94 23.22 -26.35
C VAL A 254 -47.01 24.36 -26.78
N THR A 255 -47.58 25.42 -27.35
CA THR A 255 -46.85 26.60 -27.85
C THR A 255 -46.50 27.57 -26.73
N VAL A 256 -45.25 28.06 -26.73
CA VAL A 256 -44.80 29.16 -25.88
C VAL A 256 -45.09 30.51 -26.55
N PRO A 257 -45.79 31.47 -25.89
CA PRO A 257 -45.91 32.85 -26.37
C PRO A 257 -44.68 33.69 -26.00
N SER A 258 -44.36 34.68 -26.83
CA SER A 258 -43.20 35.58 -26.69
C SER A 258 -43.41 36.74 -25.70
N GLU A 259 -42.33 37.51 -25.49
CA GLU A 259 -42.28 38.77 -24.73
C GLU A 259 -43.32 39.82 -25.17
N PRO A 260 -43.57 40.82 -24.31
CA PRO A 260 -43.45 42.20 -24.77
C PRO A 260 -42.47 43.05 -23.93
N ALA A 261 -41.99 44.15 -24.52
CA ALA A 261 -40.85 44.93 -24.03
C ALA A 261 -41.23 46.18 -23.21
N SER A 262 -40.22 46.68 -22.48
CA SER A 262 -39.96 48.09 -22.11
C SER A 262 -41.03 48.92 -21.37
N ALA A 263 -40.76 49.22 -20.09
CA ALA A 263 -41.17 50.48 -19.44
C ALA A 263 -40.18 50.94 -18.33
N GLU A 264 -39.71 52.17 -18.50
CA GLU A 264 -39.24 53.23 -17.57
C GLU A 264 -38.90 52.96 -16.07
N ARG A 265 -37.86 53.65 -15.59
CA ARG A 265 -37.58 53.90 -14.16
C ARG A 265 -38.43 55.06 -13.61
N PRO A 266 -38.87 54.96 -12.34
CA PRO A 266 -38.89 56.10 -11.42
C PRO A 266 -38.00 55.88 -10.18
N GLU A 267 -37.93 56.87 -9.28
CA GLU A 267 -36.97 56.95 -8.17
C GLU A 267 -37.58 56.63 -6.79
N HIS A 268 -36.68 56.44 -5.80
CA HIS A 268 -36.88 56.47 -4.33
C HIS A 268 -38.31 56.47 -3.72
N SER A 269 -38.63 55.42 -2.93
CA SER A 269 -38.81 55.57 -1.46
C SER A 269 -39.10 54.26 -0.71
N SER A 270 -38.38 54.04 0.40
CA SER A 270 -38.78 53.46 1.71
C SER A 270 -39.58 52.14 1.88
N GLU A 271 -39.25 51.48 3.01
CA GLU A 271 -40.03 50.51 3.83
C GLU A 271 -40.15 49.00 3.48
N ALA A 272 -40.27 48.23 4.59
CA ALA A 272 -40.75 46.85 4.74
C ALA A 272 -40.01 45.69 4.02
N GLN A 273 -38.92 45.20 4.64
CA GLN A 273 -38.38 43.85 4.38
C GLN A 273 -38.98 42.85 5.41
N PRO A 274 -39.52 41.68 4.98
CA PRO A 274 -39.99 40.65 5.90
C PRO A 274 -38.82 39.97 6.64
N PRO A 275 -39.05 39.36 7.82
CA PRO A 275 -37.97 38.86 8.66
C PRO A 275 -37.26 37.66 8.05
N ALA A 276 -35.93 37.75 7.94
CA ALA A 276 -35.10 36.59 7.61
C ALA A 276 -35.07 35.61 8.80
N VAL A 277 -35.23 34.32 8.52
CA VAL A 277 -35.02 33.26 9.51
C VAL A 277 -33.52 33.16 9.77
N ALA A 278 -33.10 33.44 11.01
CA ALA A 278 -31.70 33.33 11.39
C ALA A 278 -31.26 31.85 11.43
N PRO A 279 -30.04 31.51 10.96
CA PRO A 279 -29.51 30.16 11.11
C PRO A 279 -29.31 29.82 12.60
N VAL A 280 -29.66 28.61 12.98
CA VAL A 280 -29.51 28.12 14.35
C VAL A 280 -28.01 27.92 14.64
N ALA A 281 -27.49 28.63 15.64
CA ALA A 281 -26.11 28.44 16.10
C ALA A 281 -25.95 27.07 16.80
N PRO A 282 -24.81 26.38 16.64
CA PRO A 282 -24.54 25.14 17.35
C PRO A 282 -24.49 25.37 18.88
N PRO A 283 -24.81 24.36 19.69
CA PRO A 283 -24.85 24.49 21.15
C PRO A 283 -23.46 24.80 21.73
N SER A 284 -23.41 25.79 22.62
CA SER A 284 -22.16 26.20 23.29
C SER A 284 -21.62 25.09 24.19
N ALA A 285 -20.38 24.66 23.94
CA ALA A 285 -19.64 23.76 24.82
C ALA A 285 -19.18 24.52 26.07
N ALA A 286 -19.85 24.29 27.20
CA ALA A 286 -19.53 24.91 28.49
C ALA A 286 -19.16 23.83 29.54
N GLY A 287 -17.89 23.79 29.96
CA GLY A 287 -17.42 22.83 30.97
C GLY A 287 -15.93 22.45 30.96
N GLY A 288 -15.12 22.99 30.04
CA GLY A 288 -13.69 22.68 29.95
C GLY A 288 -12.87 23.20 31.13
N ARG A 289 -12.11 22.32 31.79
CA ARG A 289 -11.30 22.62 32.98
C ARG A 289 -10.01 23.39 32.63
N ALA A 290 -9.47 24.11 33.61
CA ALA A 290 -8.13 24.70 33.54
C ALA A 290 -7.19 24.02 34.55
N SER A 291 -6.13 23.37 34.05
CA SER A 291 -5.03 22.85 34.85
C SER A 291 -3.68 23.05 34.15
N SER A 292 -2.73 23.68 34.84
CA SER A 292 -1.29 23.69 34.54
C SER A 292 -0.86 23.80 33.06
N ARG A 293 -1.44 24.74 32.31
CA ARG A 293 -0.87 25.15 31.02
C ARG A 293 0.45 25.89 31.29
N ALA A 294 1.58 25.21 31.13
CA ALA A 294 2.89 25.85 30.94
C ALA A 294 2.80 26.88 29.79
N ALA A 295 3.67 27.89 29.78
CA ALA A 295 3.42 29.17 29.12
C ALA A 295 3.44 29.18 27.57
N ARG A 296 2.61 28.35 26.92
CA ARG A 296 2.31 28.38 25.48
C ARG A 296 1.94 29.80 25.05
N ARG A 297 2.68 30.35 24.10
CA ARG A 297 2.36 31.62 23.44
C ARG A 297 0.98 31.49 22.77
N THR A 298 0.20 32.56 22.80
CA THR A 298 -1.12 32.59 22.15
C THR A 298 -0.94 32.81 20.65
N GLY A 299 -0.94 31.73 19.87
CA GLY A 299 -0.88 31.78 18.40
C GLY A 299 -0.21 30.57 17.74
N ASP A 300 0.59 29.79 18.48
CA ASP A 300 1.30 28.63 17.93
C ASP A 300 0.32 27.46 17.67
N PRO A 301 0.38 26.78 16.50
CA PRO A 301 -0.47 25.63 16.19
C PRO A 301 -0.09 24.37 16.99
N ASP A 302 -1.02 23.43 17.13
CA ASP A 302 -0.72 22.10 17.66
C ASP A 302 -0.07 21.21 16.58
N VAL A 303 -0.54 21.28 15.33
CA VAL A 303 -0.01 20.48 14.20
C VAL A 303 0.32 21.38 13.01
N LEU A 304 1.53 21.22 12.47
CA LEU A 304 1.97 21.84 11.22
C LEU A 304 2.02 20.80 10.08
N ILE A 305 1.27 21.04 9.01
CA ILE A 305 1.22 20.18 7.82
C ILE A 305 1.95 20.86 6.67
N ILE A 306 2.82 20.12 5.99
CA ILE A 306 3.62 20.60 4.87
C ILE A 306 3.12 19.94 3.59
N GLY A 307 2.60 20.73 2.64
CA GLY A 307 2.00 20.26 1.39
C GLY A 307 0.46 20.36 1.41
N GLY A 308 -0.09 21.17 0.50
CA GLY A 308 -1.52 21.44 0.35
C GLY A 308 -2.20 20.63 -0.76
N GLY A 309 -1.68 19.43 -1.05
CA GLY A 309 -2.30 18.43 -1.93
C GLY A 309 -3.29 17.52 -1.20
N PRO A 310 -3.89 16.52 -1.87
CA PRO A 310 -5.00 15.72 -1.34
C PRO A 310 -4.74 15.07 0.02
N VAL A 311 -3.52 14.58 0.26
CA VAL A 311 -3.09 13.95 1.52
C VAL A 311 -3.07 14.95 2.68
N GLY A 312 -2.39 16.09 2.49
CA GLY A 312 -2.29 17.14 3.51
C GLY A 312 -3.62 17.81 3.79
N LEU A 313 -4.45 18.02 2.75
CA LEU A 313 -5.81 18.52 2.89
C LEU A 313 -6.70 17.53 3.68
N THR A 314 -6.62 16.22 3.39
CA THR A 314 -7.34 15.18 4.15
C THR A 314 -6.94 15.21 5.62
N CYS A 315 -5.64 15.28 5.93
CA CYS A 315 -5.11 15.35 7.29
C CYS A 315 -5.59 16.63 8.02
N ALA A 316 -5.56 17.77 7.32
CA ALA A 316 -6.02 19.05 7.85
C ALA A 316 -7.52 19.04 8.17
N ILE A 317 -8.36 18.46 7.30
CA ILE A 317 -9.80 18.29 7.54
C ILE A 317 -10.02 17.39 8.76
N GLU A 318 -9.28 16.30 8.88
CA GLU A 318 -9.42 15.30 9.93
C GLU A 318 -9.09 15.84 11.33
N LEU A 319 -8.07 16.70 11.40
CA LEU A 319 -7.65 17.39 12.61
C LEU A 319 -8.57 18.58 12.93
N ALA A 320 -8.90 19.41 11.93
CA ALA A 320 -9.78 20.57 12.12
C ALA A 320 -11.19 20.17 12.57
N ARG A 321 -11.76 19.06 12.05
CA ARG A 321 -13.08 18.55 12.49
C ARG A 321 -13.08 17.98 13.92
N ARG A 322 -11.90 17.79 14.53
CA ARG A 322 -11.71 17.47 15.97
C ARG A 322 -11.29 18.67 16.83
N GLY A 323 -11.27 19.89 16.26
CA GLY A 323 -10.91 21.11 16.98
C GLY A 323 -9.41 21.27 17.28
N VAL A 324 -8.54 20.51 16.60
CA VAL A 324 -7.08 20.69 16.70
C VAL A 324 -6.66 21.98 16.00
N ALA A 325 -5.74 22.75 16.59
CA ALA A 325 -5.18 23.93 15.94
C ALA A 325 -4.18 23.52 14.83
N VAL A 326 -4.68 23.48 13.58
CA VAL A 326 -3.89 23.11 12.40
C VAL A 326 -3.33 24.36 11.70
N ARG A 327 -2.06 24.30 11.30
CA ARG A 327 -1.48 25.16 10.27
C ARG A 327 -1.08 24.30 9.07
N ILE A 328 -1.38 24.73 7.85
CA ILE A 328 -1.04 23.99 6.62
C ILE A 328 -0.45 24.93 5.56
N VAL A 329 0.76 24.60 5.10
CA VAL A 329 1.56 25.41 4.16
C VAL A 329 1.81 24.68 2.85
N ASP A 330 1.89 25.41 1.74
CA ASP A 330 2.28 24.87 0.43
C ASP A 330 3.15 25.88 -0.33
N LYS A 331 4.25 25.42 -0.93
CA LYS A 331 5.14 26.27 -1.73
C LYS A 331 4.58 26.65 -3.09
N ARG A 332 3.59 25.92 -3.60
CA ARG A 332 2.81 26.31 -4.79
C ARG A 332 2.04 27.59 -4.47
N SER A 333 2.24 28.64 -5.26
CA SER A 333 1.60 29.96 -5.07
C SER A 333 0.09 29.97 -5.36
N GLY A 334 -0.45 28.91 -5.94
CA GLY A 334 -1.88 28.67 -6.13
C GLY A 334 -2.22 27.18 -6.04
N PRO A 335 -3.52 26.81 -6.13
CA PRO A 335 -3.92 25.43 -6.43
C PRO A 335 -3.36 24.97 -7.77
N ALA A 336 -3.36 23.65 -8.04
CA ALA A 336 -2.98 23.15 -9.36
C ALA A 336 -3.91 23.73 -10.46
N ASP A 337 -3.37 24.55 -11.37
CA ASP A 337 -4.15 25.16 -12.48
C ASP A 337 -4.48 24.15 -13.59
N ARG A 338 -3.86 22.96 -13.52
CA ARG A 338 -3.89 21.88 -14.50
C ARG A 338 -3.89 20.53 -13.79
N ALA A 339 -4.03 19.47 -14.57
CA ALA A 339 -3.89 18.10 -14.12
C ALA A 339 -2.56 17.82 -13.40
N ASP A 340 -2.64 17.45 -12.12
CA ASP A 340 -1.67 16.54 -11.52
C ASP A 340 -2.05 15.07 -11.83
N LYS A 341 -1.14 14.15 -11.50
CA LYS A 341 -1.10 12.77 -12.03
C LYS A 341 -2.34 11.91 -11.71
N ALA A 342 -3.03 12.12 -10.59
CA ALA A 342 -4.11 11.22 -10.13
C ALA A 342 -5.50 11.49 -10.75
N ILE A 343 -6.33 10.43 -10.79
CA ILE A 343 -7.75 10.45 -11.24
C ILE A 343 -8.62 9.49 -10.43
N GLY A 344 -8.18 8.23 -10.31
CA GLY A 344 -9.00 7.16 -9.71
C GLY A 344 -9.19 7.38 -8.22
N ILE A 345 -10.44 7.46 -7.78
CA ILE A 345 -10.86 7.48 -6.38
C ILE A 345 -11.45 6.10 -6.07
N HIS A 346 -10.78 5.37 -5.19
CA HIS A 346 -11.19 4.01 -4.82
C HIS A 346 -12.40 4.00 -3.90
N CYS A 347 -13.13 2.88 -3.87
CA CYS A 347 -14.30 2.69 -3.01
C CYS A 347 -14.02 3.07 -1.55
N ARG A 348 -12.86 2.65 -1.01
CA ARG A 348 -12.44 2.97 0.36
C ARG A 348 -12.22 4.48 0.60
N THR A 349 -11.72 5.20 -0.40
CA THR A 349 -11.58 6.67 -0.33
C THR A 349 -12.92 7.38 -0.35
N MET A 350 -13.89 6.87 -1.10
CA MET A 350 -15.24 7.44 -1.18
C MET A 350 -15.97 7.39 0.17
N GLU A 351 -15.77 6.33 0.96
CA GLU A 351 -16.29 6.20 2.33
C GLU A 351 -15.64 7.22 3.29
N ILE A 352 -14.32 7.38 3.24
CA ILE A 352 -13.57 8.40 4.00
C ILE A 352 -14.12 9.79 3.66
N TRP A 353 -14.42 10.05 2.39
CA TRP A 353 -15.04 11.29 1.92
C TRP A 353 -16.52 11.42 2.27
N GLU A 354 -17.23 10.34 2.59
CA GLU A 354 -18.60 10.40 3.11
C GLU A 354 -18.60 10.89 4.57
N ASP A 355 -17.68 10.39 5.39
CA ASP A 355 -17.49 10.83 6.78
C ASP A 355 -16.92 12.26 6.86
N GLN A 356 -15.88 12.55 6.06
CA GLN A 356 -15.37 13.93 5.95
C GLN A 356 -16.40 14.89 5.32
N GLY A 357 -17.46 14.39 4.68
CA GLY A 357 -18.59 15.18 4.20
C GLY A 357 -18.35 15.91 2.87
N VAL A 358 -17.61 15.27 1.95
CA VAL A 358 -17.29 15.80 0.61
C VAL A 358 -17.69 14.87 -0.54
N VAL A 359 -18.10 13.63 -0.26
CA VAL A 359 -18.45 12.62 -1.29
C VAL A 359 -19.53 13.13 -2.26
N ALA A 360 -20.51 13.89 -1.78
CA ALA A 360 -21.60 14.43 -2.60
C ALA A 360 -21.15 15.51 -3.60
N ASP A 361 -20.01 16.17 -3.35
CA ASP A 361 -19.38 17.11 -4.28
C ASP A 361 -18.43 16.39 -5.22
N ALA A 362 -17.70 15.38 -4.73
CA ALA A 362 -16.87 14.48 -5.55
C ALA A 362 -17.71 13.77 -6.62
N ILE A 363 -18.84 13.15 -6.26
CA ILE A 363 -19.78 12.49 -7.19
C ILE A 363 -20.32 13.47 -8.24
N ARG A 364 -20.48 14.76 -7.90
CA ARG A 364 -21.02 15.78 -8.82
C ARG A 364 -19.98 16.33 -9.82
N ALA A 365 -18.69 16.25 -9.48
CA ALA A 365 -17.58 16.72 -10.31
C ALA A 365 -16.93 15.58 -11.12
N GLY A 366 -16.93 14.36 -10.58
CA GLY A 366 -16.34 13.19 -11.21
C GLY A 366 -17.28 12.48 -12.19
N ILE A 367 -16.83 11.31 -12.65
CA ILE A 367 -17.63 10.35 -13.43
C ILE A 367 -17.44 8.94 -12.88
N TRP A 368 -18.48 8.10 -12.93
CA TRP A 368 -18.34 6.70 -12.52
C TRP A 368 -17.53 5.91 -13.54
N LEU A 369 -16.66 5.04 -13.03
CA LEU A 369 -15.93 4.08 -13.83
C LEU A 369 -16.67 2.74 -13.75
N HIS A 370 -17.16 2.27 -14.90
CA HIS A 370 -18.12 1.17 -14.99
C HIS A 370 -17.47 -0.21 -15.18
N GLY A 371 -16.16 -0.26 -15.40
CA GLY A 371 -15.46 -1.50 -15.68
C GLY A 371 -14.07 -1.28 -16.26
N GLN A 372 -13.44 -2.39 -16.65
CA GLN A 372 -12.14 -2.42 -17.31
C GLN A 372 -12.23 -3.22 -18.61
N THR A 373 -11.43 -2.86 -19.61
CA THR A 373 -11.30 -3.64 -20.86
C THR A 373 -9.85 -3.70 -21.28
N VAL A 374 -9.36 -4.92 -21.53
CA VAL A 374 -7.99 -5.20 -21.92
C VAL A 374 -7.95 -5.71 -23.36
N TYR A 375 -7.05 -5.14 -24.15
CA TYR A 375 -6.72 -5.56 -25.51
C TYR A 375 -5.25 -5.95 -25.56
N VAL A 376 -4.95 -7.13 -26.11
CA VAL A 376 -3.58 -7.59 -26.38
C VAL A 376 -3.45 -7.77 -27.89
N ASN A 377 -2.45 -7.14 -28.49
CA ASN A 377 -2.20 -7.16 -29.95
C ASN A 377 -3.46 -6.78 -30.76
N GLY A 378 -4.19 -5.75 -30.31
CA GLY A 378 -5.43 -5.25 -30.92
C GLY A 378 -6.68 -6.11 -30.69
N LYS A 379 -6.55 -7.33 -30.15
CA LYS A 379 -7.68 -8.21 -29.82
C LYS A 379 -8.12 -7.98 -28.37
N ARG A 380 -9.41 -7.71 -28.13
CA ARG A 380 -9.99 -7.71 -26.78
C ARG A 380 -9.80 -9.09 -26.14
N THR A 381 -9.07 -9.16 -25.04
CA THR A 381 -8.83 -10.38 -24.24
C THR A 381 -9.79 -10.44 -23.06
N HIS A 382 -9.91 -9.34 -22.31
CA HIS A 382 -10.74 -9.26 -21.10
C HIS A 382 -11.69 -8.05 -21.17
N GLN A 383 -12.88 -8.21 -20.60
CA GLN A 383 -13.77 -7.11 -20.24
C GLN A 383 -14.49 -7.51 -18.95
N VAL A 384 -14.34 -6.68 -17.91
CA VAL A 384 -15.05 -6.82 -16.65
C VAL A 384 -15.94 -5.60 -16.50
N ASP A 385 -17.25 -5.81 -16.39
CA ASP A 385 -18.22 -4.77 -16.10
C ASP A 385 -18.47 -4.79 -14.57
N TRP A 386 -18.19 -3.69 -13.85
CA TRP A 386 -18.33 -3.60 -12.38
C TRP A 386 -19.77 -3.32 -11.91
N SER A 387 -20.76 -3.43 -12.81
CA SER A 387 -22.18 -3.37 -12.49
C SER A 387 -22.63 -4.65 -11.77
N GLY A 388 -23.15 -4.54 -10.54
CA GLY A 388 -23.60 -5.67 -9.72
C GLY A 388 -22.75 -5.96 -8.49
N LEU A 389 -21.74 -5.13 -8.19
CA LEU A 389 -21.08 -5.06 -6.87
C LEU A 389 -21.95 -4.29 -5.87
N ASP A 390 -23.23 -4.66 -5.78
CA ASP A 390 -24.28 -3.91 -5.08
C ASP A 390 -24.11 -3.95 -3.55
N GLU A 391 -23.24 -4.81 -3.03
CA GLU A 391 -22.80 -4.84 -1.63
C GLU A 391 -21.78 -3.75 -1.24
N LEU A 392 -21.30 -2.94 -2.20
CA LEU A 392 -20.36 -1.85 -1.93
C LEU A 392 -21.08 -0.49 -1.89
N PRO A 393 -20.81 0.36 -0.88
CA PRO A 393 -21.49 1.66 -0.77
C PRO A 393 -21.13 2.63 -1.90
N PHE A 394 -19.97 2.45 -2.53
CA PHE A 394 -19.48 3.26 -3.64
C PHE A 394 -18.73 2.41 -4.66
N ALA A 395 -18.84 2.80 -5.94
CA ALA A 395 -17.98 2.29 -7.03
C ALA A 395 -16.72 3.16 -7.20
N HIS A 396 -15.83 2.75 -8.12
CA HIS A 396 -14.66 3.53 -8.51
C HIS A 396 -15.09 4.82 -9.24
N LEU A 397 -14.69 5.99 -8.73
CA LEU A 397 -14.97 7.29 -9.33
C LEU A 397 -13.72 7.85 -10.03
N GLY A 398 -13.86 8.36 -11.25
CA GLY A 398 -12.83 9.15 -11.92
C GLY A 398 -13.01 10.63 -11.62
N LEU A 399 -12.14 11.22 -10.80
CA LEU A 399 -12.15 12.63 -10.40
C LEU A 399 -10.76 13.27 -10.62
N PRO A 400 -10.61 14.31 -11.47
CA PRO A 400 -9.32 14.95 -11.68
C PRO A 400 -8.75 15.54 -10.39
N GLN A 401 -7.44 15.39 -10.14
CA GLN A 401 -6.82 15.88 -8.90
C GLN A 401 -7.05 17.38 -8.63
N TYR A 402 -7.18 18.24 -9.65
CA TYR A 402 -7.51 19.66 -9.44
C TYR A 402 -8.90 19.87 -8.82
N ASP A 403 -9.89 19.04 -9.16
CA ASP A 403 -11.20 19.07 -8.51
C ASP A 403 -11.13 18.44 -7.10
N THR A 404 -10.34 17.38 -6.91
CA THR A 404 -10.05 16.83 -5.57
C THR A 404 -9.44 17.89 -4.63
N GLU A 405 -8.37 18.56 -5.06
CA GLU A 405 -7.74 19.64 -4.29
C GLU A 405 -8.70 20.81 -4.04
N ARG A 406 -9.51 21.18 -5.04
CA ARG A 406 -10.53 22.23 -4.91
C ARG A 406 -11.59 21.88 -3.87
N ILE A 407 -12.22 20.70 -3.97
CA ILE A 407 -13.28 20.24 -3.05
C ILE A 407 -12.76 20.12 -1.61
N LEU A 408 -11.56 19.55 -1.43
CA LEU A 408 -10.96 19.43 -0.10
C LEU A 408 -10.52 20.80 0.45
N THR A 409 -10.06 21.74 -0.39
CA THR A 409 -9.76 23.12 0.03
C THR A 409 -11.04 23.87 0.44
N GLU A 410 -12.12 23.75 -0.33
CA GLU A 410 -13.45 24.31 -0.01
C GLU A 410 -13.98 23.77 1.32
N ARG A 411 -13.83 22.45 1.55
CA ARG A 411 -14.21 21.81 2.81
C ARG A 411 -13.40 22.30 4.01
N LEU A 412 -12.08 22.42 3.85
CA LEU A 412 -11.17 22.87 4.90
C LEU A 412 -11.44 24.34 5.28
N ALA A 413 -11.69 25.20 4.28
CA ALA A 413 -12.13 26.58 4.50
C ALA A 413 -13.49 26.64 5.23
N GLY A 414 -14.40 25.71 4.94
CA GLY A 414 -15.65 25.53 5.69
C GLY A 414 -15.47 25.07 7.16
N LEU A 415 -14.28 24.60 7.55
CA LEU A 415 -13.88 24.32 8.92
C LEU A 415 -13.04 25.47 9.55
N GLY A 416 -12.86 26.59 8.84
CA GLY A 416 -12.14 27.77 9.34
C GLY A 416 -10.62 27.74 9.16
N VAL A 417 -10.08 26.77 8.41
CA VAL A 417 -8.63 26.63 8.13
C VAL A 417 -8.37 26.90 6.65
N THR A 418 -7.29 27.63 6.33
CA THR A 418 -6.91 27.96 4.95
C THR A 418 -5.47 27.53 4.67
N VAL A 419 -5.19 27.09 3.44
CA VAL A 419 -3.82 26.74 3.01
C VAL A 419 -3.01 28.01 2.77
N GLU A 420 -1.90 28.16 3.48
CA GLU A 420 -0.91 29.22 3.27
C GLU A 420 -0.05 28.87 2.05
N ARG A 421 -0.44 29.41 0.89
CA ARG A 421 0.21 29.17 -0.40
C ARG A 421 1.36 30.15 -0.66
N GLY A 422 2.42 29.66 -1.32
CA GLY A 422 3.69 30.37 -1.48
C GLY A 422 4.61 30.30 -0.26
N VAL A 423 4.44 29.30 0.62
CA VAL A 423 5.22 29.10 1.84
C VAL A 423 5.93 27.74 1.81
N GLU A 424 7.26 27.74 1.86
CA GLU A 424 8.10 26.54 1.77
C GLU A 424 8.77 26.21 3.11
N LEU A 425 8.81 24.92 3.47
CA LEU A 425 9.66 24.44 4.56
C LEU A 425 11.13 24.42 4.12
N LEU A 426 11.97 25.19 4.80
CA LEU A 426 13.41 25.26 4.53
C LEU A 426 14.23 24.29 5.40
N SER A 427 13.83 24.15 6.67
CA SER A 427 14.41 23.23 7.65
C SER A 427 13.48 23.08 8.85
N PHE A 428 13.75 22.11 9.72
CA PHE A 428 13.13 21.98 11.04
C PHE A 428 14.10 21.31 12.02
N GLU A 429 13.90 21.58 13.31
CA GLU A 429 14.54 20.88 14.41
C GLU A 429 13.45 20.39 15.38
N GLN A 430 13.69 19.31 16.13
CA GLN A 430 12.72 18.79 17.10
C GLN A 430 13.38 18.44 18.45
N ASP A 431 12.57 18.54 19.51
CA ASP A 431 12.95 18.23 20.88
C ASP A 431 11.80 17.49 21.62
N ALA A 432 11.92 17.31 22.93
CA ALA A 432 10.95 16.57 23.73
C ALA A 432 9.56 17.25 23.88
N GLU A 433 9.42 18.53 23.53
CA GLU A 433 8.17 19.30 23.61
C GLU A 433 7.54 19.58 22.23
N GLY A 434 8.21 19.27 21.11
CA GLY A 434 7.68 19.51 19.76
C GLY A 434 8.73 19.83 18.70
N VAL A 435 8.32 20.60 17.69
CA VAL A 435 9.08 20.85 16.45
C VAL A 435 9.12 22.36 16.15
N ASP A 436 10.30 22.91 15.88
CA ASP A 436 10.50 24.26 15.34
C ASP A 436 10.80 24.18 13.84
N ALA A 437 9.87 24.66 13.01
CA ALA A 437 9.98 24.69 11.57
C ALA A 437 10.38 26.08 11.05
N THR A 438 11.35 26.13 10.14
CA THR A 438 11.77 27.34 9.44
C THR A 438 11.07 27.42 8.08
N LEU A 439 10.25 28.45 7.90
CA LEU A 439 9.37 28.64 6.75
C LEU A 439 9.79 29.86 5.92
N GLY A 440 10.07 29.66 4.64
CA GLY A 440 10.36 30.71 3.66
C GLY A 440 9.10 31.18 2.94
N SER A 441 9.01 32.48 2.67
CA SER A 441 7.90 33.12 1.96
C SER A 441 8.38 34.34 1.15
N ALA A 442 7.49 34.97 0.38
CA ALA A 442 7.79 36.23 -0.32
C ALA A 442 8.13 37.39 0.64
N ASP A 443 7.60 37.37 1.87
CA ASP A 443 7.90 38.35 2.92
C ASP A 443 9.18 38.03 3.73
N GLY A 444 9.85 36.91 3.38
CA GLY A 444 11.08 36.44 4.02
C GLY A 444 10.90 35.15 4.83
N THR A 445 11.88 34.87 5.69
CA THR A 445 11.94 33.65 6.51
C THR A 445 11.35 33.88 7.90
N THR A 446 10.56 32.93 8.38
CA THR A 446 9.92 32.92 9.70
C THR A 446 10.14 31.57 10.39
N THR A 447 9.91 31.50 11.71
CA THR A 447 9.95 30.24 12.48
C THR A 447 8.58 29.97 13.08
N ALA A 448 8.16 28.71 13.09
CA ALA A 448 6.88 28.25 13.60
C ALA A 448 7.07 27.01 14.49
N ARG A 449 6.65 27.12 15.76
CA ARG A 449 6.62 26.00 16.70
C ARG A 449 5.31 25.23 16.56
N ALA A 450 5.35 23.90 16.62
CA ALA A 450 4.19 23.02 16.72
C ALA A 450 4.45 21.86 17.69
N ARG A 451 3.42 21.14 18.15
CA ARG A 451 3.61 19.85 18.86
C ARG A 451 4.09 18.77 17.89
N PHE A 452 3.49 18.73 16.70
CA PHE A 452 3.75 17.72 15.67
C PHE A 452 3.89 18.34 14.28
N LEU A 453 4.68 17.69 13.41
CA LEU A 453 4.86 18.07 11.99
C LEU A 453 4.54 16.88 11.08
N VAL A 454 3.70 17.09 10.06
CA VAL A 454 3.33 16.06 9.08
C VAL A 454 3.78 16.46 7.67
N GLY A 455 4.65 15.66 7.07
CA GLY A 455 5.10 15.78 5.69
C GLY A 455 4.13 15.12 4.71
N CYS A 456 3.40 15.95 3.98
CA CYS A 456 2.53 15.59 2.86
C CYS A 456 3.04 16.23 1.55
N ASP A 457 4.33 16.58 1.51
CA ASP A 457 5.02 17.39 0.51
C ASP A 457 5.61 16.58 -0.66
N GLY A 458 5.17 15.32 -0.78
CA GLY A 458 5.26 14.50 -1.98
C GLY A 458 6.65 13.92 -2.28
N GLY A 459 6.86 13.50 -3.53
CA GLY A 459 8.04 12.73 -3.93
C GLY A 459 9.39 13.43 -3.72
N HIS A 460 9.40 14.75 -3.53
CA HIS A 460 10.57 15.56 -3.19
C HIS A 460 10.53 16.10 -1.75
N SER A 461 9.86 15.37 -0.84
CA SER A 461 9.63 15.77 0.54
C SER A 461 10.89 16.28 1.26
N ALA A 462 10.83 17.54 1.69
CA ALA A 462 11.81 18.18 2.55
C ALA A 462 11.71 17.63 3.98
N VAL A 463 10.51 17.19 4.41
CA VAL A 463 10.32 16.51 5.70
C VAL A 463 11.06 15.17 5.74
N ARG A 464 10.88 14.32 4.71
CA ARG A 464 11.61 13.06 4.57
C ARG A 464 13.13 13.29 4.55
N ALA A 465 13.58 14.25 3.75
CA ALA A 465 15.00 14.57 3.63
C ALA A 465 15.61 15.12 4.94
N GLY A 466 14.88 15.98 5.66
CA GLY A 466 15.32 16.53 6.95
C GLY A 466 15.34 15.51 8.09
N LEU A 467 14.52 14.46 8.01
CA LEU A 467 14.60 13.29 8.90
C LEU A 467 15.71 12.29 8.51
N GLY A 468 16.33 12.42 7.33
CA GLY A 468 17.34 11.48 6.85
C GLY A 468 16.79 10.12 6.40
N LEU A 469 15.47 9.99 6.24
CA LEU A 469 14.78 8.74 5.89
C LEU A 469 15.17 8.24 4.48
N THR A 470 15.47 6.96 4.38
CA THR A 470 15.93 6.29 3.15
C THR A 470 14.85 5.40 2.56
N PHE A 471 14.94 5.10 1.25
CA PHE A 471 14.05 4.14 0.61
C PHE A 471 14.59 2.71 0.79
N GLU A 472 13.81 1.86 1.44
CA GLU A 472 14.18 0.49 1.79
C GLU A 472 14.28 -0.40 0.54
N GLY A 473 15.48 -0.90 0.26
CA GLY A 473 15.85 -1.58 -1.00
C GLY A 473 16.41 -0.64 -2.08
N GLY A 474 16.51 0.66 -1.79
CA GLY A 474 16.87 1.70 -2.75
C GLY A 474 15.66 2.28 -3.48
N LEU A 475 15.86 3.39 -4.19
CA LEU A 475 14.82 4.03 -5.01
C LEU A 475 14.83 3.48 -6.43
N SER A 476 14.17 2.35 -6.64
CA SER A 476 14.06 1.69 -7.93
C SER A 476 13.34 2.57 -8.98
N MET A 477 13.83 2.49 -10.22
CA MET A 477 13.35 3.28 -11.35
C MET A 477 13.05 2.37 -12.53
N PHE A 478 11.90 2.59 -13.16
CA PHE A 478 11.63 1.99 -14.47
C PHE A 478 12.56 2.67 -15.51
N PRO A 479 13.30 1.90 -16.33
CA PRO A 479 14.21 2.48 -17.32
C PRO A 479 13.44 3.21 -18.43
N GLN A 480 12.22 2.75 -18.74
CA GLN A 480 11.35 3.38 -19.72
C GLN A 480 10.87 4.76 -19.23
N LEU A 481 10.84 5.71 -20.16
CA LEU A 481 10.11 6.96 -19.96
C LEU A 481 8.61 6.73 -20.14
N PHE A 482 7.81 7.35 -19.28
CA PHE A 482 6.36 7.36 -19.34
C PHE A 482 5.87 8.74 -19.76
N MET A 483 4.73 8.76 -20.45
CA MET A 483 4.03 9.95 -20.90
C MET A 483 2.59 9.93 -20.43
N LEU A 484 2.11 11.09 -19.98
CA LEU A 484 0.69 11.35 -19.70
C LEU A 484 0.17 12.45 -20.62
N GLY A 485 -1.10 12.38 -21.01
CA GLY A 485 -1.77 13.43 -21.79
C GLY A 485 -3.29 13.44 -21.61
N ASP A 486 -3.85 14.59 -21.26
CA ASP A 486 -5.30 14.80 -21.14
C ASP A 486 -5.86 15.28 -22.47
N VAL A 487 -6.55 14.38 -23.18
CA VAL A 487 -7.01 14.56 -24.56
C VAL A 487 -8.50 14.29 -24.70
N ARG A 488 -9.08 14.74 -25.82
CA ARG A 488 -10.29 14.16 -26.38
C ARG A 488 -9.92 13.10 -27.42
N LEU A 489 -10.47 11.90 -27.28
CA LEU A 489 -10.40 10.81 -28.25
C LEU A 489 -11.73 10.69 -29.02
N ASP A 490 -11.63 10.37 -30.30
CA ASP A 490 -12.75 10.16 -31.23
C ASP A 490 -12.72 8.68 -31.65
N TRP A 491 -13.51 7.85 -30.96
CA TRP A 491 -13.53 6.38 -31.05
C TRP A 491 -14.85 5.79 -30.52
N SER A 492 -15.05 4.48 -30.70
CA SER A 492 -16.25 3.70 -30.35
C SER A 492 -16.16 2.90 -29.04
N MET A 493 -15.05 3.05 -28.29
CA MET A 493 -14.77 2.29 -27.07
C MET A 493 -15.87 2.42 -25.99
N PRO A 494 -16.06 1.41 -25.11
CA PRO A 494 -17.08 1.45 -24.06
C PRO A 494 -16.98 2.70 -23.16
N PRO A 495 -18.09 3.43 -22.94
CA PRO A 495 -18.09 4.62 -22.10
C PRO A 495 -17.87 4.27 -20.63
N GLY A 496 -17.05 5.06 -19.93
CA GLY A 496 -16.76 4.85 -18.50
C GLY A 496 -15.83 3.67 -18.19
N HIS A 497 -15.30 2.96 -19.18
CA HIS A 497 -14.32 1.89 -18.95
C HIS A 497 -12.89 2.41 -18.87
N LEU A 498 -12.08 1.85 -17.96
CA LEU A 498 -10.63 1.95 -18.05
C LEU A 498 -10.14 1.01 -19.15
N LEU A 499 -9.39 1.52 -20.11
CA LEU A 499 -8.98 0.77 -21.29
C LEU A 499 -7.47 0.54 -21.25
N ARG A 500 -7.01 -0.72 -21.31
CA ARG A 500 -5.58 -1.09 -21.38
C ARG A 500 -5.32 -1.79 -22.71
N PHE A 501 -4.38 -1.26 -23.49
CA PHE A 501 -3.94 -1.82 -24.76
C PHE A 501 -2.46 -2.20 -24.63
N VAL A 502 -2.13 -3.46 -24.93
CA VAL A 502 -0.80 -4.04 -24.76
C VAL A 502 -0.31 -4.60 -26.08
N ARG A 503 1.00 -4.50 -26.34
CA ARG A 503 1.70 -5.29 -27.34
C ARG A 503 2.66 -6.28 -26.69
N ILE A 504 2.53 -7.53 -27.11
CA ILE A 504 3.45 -8.63 -26.80
C ILE A 504 3.94 -9.20 -28.14
N GLU A 505 5.25 -9.33 -28.34
CA GLU A 505 5.82 -9.91 -29.56
C GLU A 505 5.78 -11.46 -29.52
N ASP A 506 6.10 -12.13 -30.65
CA ASP A 506 6.01 -13.60 -30.79
C ASP A 506 6.94 -14.40 -29.84
N ASP A 507 7.95 -13.76 -29.23
CA ASP A 507 8.84 -14.35 -28.22
C ASP A 507 8.40 -14.09 -26.76
N GLY A 508 7.35 -13.30 -26.56
CA GLY A 508 6.83 -12.91 -25.25
C GLY A 508 7.28 -11.54 -24.74
N ASP A 509 8.08 -10.77 -25.51
CA ASP A 509 8.54 -9.45 -25.07
C ASP A 509 7.41 -8.40 -25.06
N PHE A 510 7.39 -7.56 -24.01
CA PHE A 510 6.38 -6.53 -23.76
C PHE A 510 6.83 -5.19 -24.35
N THR A 511 6.42 -4.90 -25.59
CA THR A 511 6.99 -3.78 -26.38
C THR A 511 6.16 -2.50 -26.42
N GLY A 512 4.92 -2.52 -25.90
CA GLY A 512 4.04 -1.36 -25.91
C GLY A 512 2.89 -1.45 -24.90
N MET A 513 2.57 -0.33 -24.25
CA MET A 513 1.41 -0.20 -23.36
C MET A 513 0.79 1.19 -23.47
N LEU A 514 -0.53 1.23 -23.62
CA LEU A 514 -1.38 2.40 -23.55
C LEU A 514 -2.51 2.13 -22.56
N VAL A 515 -2.71 3.03 -21.60
CA VAL A 515 -3.86 3.05 -20.67
C VAL A 515 -4.64 4.34 -20.88
N CYS A 516 -5.96 4.23 -21.10
CA CYS A 516 -6.85 5.37 -21.20
C CYS A 516 -7.87 5.34 -20.05
N VAL A 517 -7.75 6.29 -19.13
CA VAL A 517 -8.69 6.48 -18.01
C VAL A 517 -9.71 7.55 -18.41
N PRO A 518 -11.02 7.29 -18.35
CA PRO A 518 -12.05 8.30 -18.60
C PRO A 518 -11.90 9.54 -17.72
N LEU A 519 -12.28 10.71 -18.26
CA LEU A 519 -12.33 11.99 -17.55
C LEU A 519 -13.71 12.66 -17.73
N PRO A 520 -14.12 13.59 -16.85
CA PRO A 520 -15.35 14.35 -17.02
C PRO A 520 -15.44 15.09 -18.37
N GLY A 521 -16.48 14.75 -19.15
CA GLY A 521 -16.79 15.36 -20.45
C GLY A 521 -16.72 14.39 -21.64
N ALA A 522 -17.49 14.67 -22.69
CA ALA A 522 -17.66 13.76 -23.83
C ALA A 522 -16.32 13.46 -24.54
N GLY A 523 -15.96 12.17 -24.59
CA GLY A 523 -14.75 11.66 -25.23
C GLY A 523 -13.44 12.04 -24.52
N ARG A 524 -13.48 12.47 -23.25
CA ARG A 524 -12.29 12.87 -22.49
C ARG A 524 -11.60 11.66 -21.85
N TYR A 525 -10.28 11.58 -22.02
CA TYR A 525 -9.45 10.56 -21.38
C TYR A 525 -8.09 11.15 -20.98
N ARG A 526 -7.53 10.63 -19.88
CA ARG A 526 -6.09 10.66 -19.66
C ARG A 526 -5.47 9.44 -20.31
N VAL A 527 -4.62 9.69 -21.30
CA VAL A 527 -3.67 8.73 -21.82
C VAL A 527 -2.51 8.61 -20.84
N ALA A 528 -2.11 7.39 -20.51
CA ALA A 528 -0.86 7.02 -19.85
C ALA A 528 -0.17 5.94 -20.69
N THR A 529 1.08 6.15 -21.08
CA THR A 529 1.78 5.26 -22.04
C THR A 529 3.28 5.25 -21.81
N LEU A 530 3.96 4.23 -22.32
CA LEU A 530 5.40 4.30 -22.59
C LEU A 530 5.65 5.41 -23.62
N ALA A 531 6.74 6.16 -23.46
CA ALA A 531 7.14 7.19 -24.42
C ALA A 531 7.57 6.55 -25.75
N PRO A 532 7.27 7.17 -26.92
CA PRO A 532 7.70 6.66 -28.22
C PRO A 532 9.21 6.38 -28.30
N ARG A 533 9.59 5.37 -29.10
CA ARG A 533 10.99 4.97 -29.32
C ARG A 533 11.88 6.12 -29.84
N SER A 534 11.29 7.17 -30.44
CA SER A 534 11.97 8.43 -30.78
C SER A 534 12.38 9.21 -29.53
N LEU A 535 11.42 9.55 -28.66
CA LEU A 535 11.65 10.27 -27.40
C LEU A 535 12.59 9.51 -26.46
N GLN A 536 12.46 8.19 -26.35
CA GLN A 536 13.39 7.36 -25.58
C GLN A 536 14.83 7.44 -26.12
N LYS A 537 15.03 7.48 -27.45
CA LYS A 537 16.36 7.65 -28.05
C LYS A 537 16.90 9.09 -27.94
N THR A 538 16.03 10.11 -27.96
CA THR A 538 16.44 11.52 -27.84
C THR A 538 16.80 11.91 -26.41
N ILE A 539 16.12 11.33 -25.41
CA ILE A 539 16.39 11.58 -23.99
C ILE A 539 17.43 10.59 -23.42
N GLY A 540 17.49 9.38 -23.98
CA GLY A 540 18.35 8.29 -23.54
C GLY A 540 17.72 7.41 -22.44
N ALA A 541 18.20 6.17 -22.34
CA ALA A 541 17.82 5.25 -21.25
C ALA A 541 18.53 5.56 -19.91
N GLY A 542 19.62 6.34 -19.95
CA GLY A 542 20.55 6.52 -18.83
C GLY A 542 19.90 7.02 -17.54
N VAL A 543 20.34 6.44 -16.42
CA VAL A 543 20.00 6.79 -15.04
C VAL A 543 20.12 8.30 -14.81
N VAL A 544 19.20 8.89 -14.03
CA VAL A 544 19.40 10.24 -13.51
C VAL A 544 20.07 10.10 -12.13
N PRO A 545 21.29 10.65 -11.90
CA PRO A 545 21.99 10.51 -10.64
C PRO A 545 21.15 10.95 -9.44
N ALA A 546 21.39 10.36 -8.27
CA ALA A 546 20.70 10.74 -7.04
C ALA A 546 20.88 12.26 -6.78
N GLY A 547 19.76 12.98 -6.64
CA GLY A 547 19.73 14.43 -6.46
C GLY A 547 19.64 15.25 -7.76
N PHE A 548 19.93 14.68 -8.93
CA PHE A 548 19.60 15.30 -10.22
C PHE A 548 18.15 14.99 -10.62
N TRP A 549 17.48 16.00 -11.16
CA TRP A 549 16.14 15.89 -11.73
C TRP A 549 16.09 16.75 -12.99
N ARG A 550 15.62 16.17 -14.09
CA ARG A 550 15.39 16.92 -15.33
C ARG A 550 13.91 16.83 -15.68
N GLU A 551 13.22 17.95 -15.57
CA GLU A 551 11.89 18.10 -16.14
C GLU A 551 12.02 17.96 -17.66
N TYR A 552 11.44 16.90 -18.21
CA TYR A 552 11.48 16.61 -19.64
C TYR A 552 10.42 17.44 -20.36
N ALA A 553 10.63 17.69 -21.66
CA ALA A 553 9.61 18.35 -22.47
C ALA A 553 8.28 17.55 -22.39
N PRO A 554 7.15 18.21 -22.11
CA PRO A 554 5.85 17.54 -22.12
C PRO A 554 5.53 17.07 -23.55
N PRO A 555 4.94 15.88 -23.73
CA PRO A 555 4.73 15.30 -25.04
C PRO A 555 3.65 16.07 -25.80
N THR A 556 3.80 16.17 -27.11
CA THR A 556 2.88 16.89 -27.99
C THR A 556 1.67 16.01 -28.33
N LEU A 557 0.63 16.63 -28.91
CA LEU A 557 -0.51 15.91 -29.45
C LEU A 557 -0.10 14.90 -30.54
N ALA A 558 0.98 15.16 -31.28
CA ALA A 558 1.50 14.24 -32.29
C ALA A 558 2.18 13.01 -31.65
N ASP A 559 2.85 13.16 -30.52
CA ASP A 559 3.45 12.03 -29.79
C ASP A 559 2.38 11.11 -29.19
N ILE A 560 1.27 11.69 -28.69
CA ILE A 560 0.10 10.94 -28.22
C ILE A 560 -0.63 10.26 -29.40
N GLN A 561 -0.81 10.96 -30.53
CA GLN A 561 -1.41 10.37 -31.74
C GLN A 561 -0.59 9.20 -32.27
N ALA A 562 0.74 9.29 -32.28
CA ALA A 562 1.61 8.21 -32.76
C ALA A 562 1.52 6.93 -31.93
N VAL A 563 1.20 7.02 -30.63
CA VAL A 563 0.91 5.86 -29.77
C VAL A 563 -0.48 5.27 -30.07
N LEU A 564 -1.48 6.12 -30.32
CA LEU A 564 -2.83 5.69 -30.68
C LEU A 564 -2.86 5.00 -32.05
N ASP A 565 -2.14 5.55 -33.04
CA ASP A 565 -1.98 4.96 -34.37
C ASP A 565 -1.30 3.58 -34.33
N ASP A 566 -0.53 3.29 -33.28
CA ASP A 566 0.19 2.03 -33.09
C ASP A 566 -0.56 1.01 -32.22
N LEU A 567 -1.19 1.43 -31.12
CA LEU A 567 -1.77 0.53 -30.10
C LEU A 567 -3.30 0.51 -30.03
N ALA A 568 -4.03 1.45 -30.63
CA ALA A 568 -5.50 1.42 -30.60
C ALA A 568 -6.05 0.28 -31.50
N PRO A 569 -7.15 -0.38 -31.11
CA PRO A 569 -7.76 -1.47 -31.89
C PRO A 569 -8.52 -0.97 -33.12
N GLU A 570 -8.73 0.34 -33.25
CA GLU A 570 -9.37 0.99 -34.39
C GLU A 570 -8.77 2.39 -34.64
N PRO A 571 -8.84 2.93 -35.88
CA PRO A 571 -8.33 4.27 -36.20
C PRO A 571 -8.98 5.36 -35.34
N THR A 572 -8.20 5.89 -34.39
CA THR A 572 -8.65 6.82 -33.35
C THR A 572 -7.99 8.18 -33.53
N ARG A 573 -8.74 9.27 -33.38
CA ARG A 573 -8.15 10.63 -33.45
C ARG A 573 -8.08 11.32 -32.10
N ALA A 574 -6.89 11.76 -31.71
CA ALA A 574 -6.67 12.64 -30.57
C ALA A 574 -6.88 14.12 -30.93
N SER A 575 -7.36 14.89 -29.96
CA SER A 575 -7.60 16.34 -30.09
C SER A 575 -7.65 17.03 -28.72
N ASP A 576 -7.58 18.37 -28.70
CA ASP A 576 -7.70 19.20 -27.48
C ASP A 576 -6.86 18.67 -26.29
N LEU A 577 -5.53 18.62 -26.52
CA LEU A 577 -4.55 18.29 -25.48
C LEU A 577 -4.46 19.44 -24.47
N ARG A 578 -4.97 19.22 -23.27
CA ARG A 578 -5.10 20.24 -22.22
C ARG A 578 -3.90 20.30 -21.28
N TRP A 579 -3.30 19.14 -21.03
CA TRP A 579 -2.12 18.96 -20.20
C TRP A 579 -1.38 17.71 -20.66
N SER A 580 -0.06 17.68 -20.46
CA SER A 580 0.76 16.49 -20.65
C SER A 580 2.05 16.57 -19.84
N SER A 581 2.67 15.42 -19.58
CA SER A 581 3.92 15.30 -18.82
C SER A 581 4.73 14.09 -19.27
N THR A 582 6.05 14.23 -19.29
CA THR A 582 7.02 13.13 -19.52
C THR A 582 7.83 12.93 -18.23
N PHE A 583 7.90 11.71 -17.72
CA PHE A 583 8.60 11.39 -16.47
C PHE A 583 9.10 9.94 -16.47
N ARG A 584 10.01 9.58 -15.56
CA ARG A 584 10.29 8.17 -15.23
C ARG A 584 9.52 7.78 -13.97
N VAL A 585 9.01 6.56 -13.95
CA VAL A 585 8.36 5.99 -12.78
C VAL A 585 9.43 5.61 -11.75
N LYS A 586 9.17 6.00 -10.50
CA LYS A 586 9.98 5.70 -9.31
C LYS A 586 9.09 4.96 -8.32
N HIS A 587 9.62 3.93 -7.67
CA HIS A 587 8.88 3.21 -6.63
C HIS A 587 9.78 2.88 -5.45
N GLY A 588 9.15 2.68 -4.29
CA GLY A 588 9.82 2.40 -3.03
C GLY A 588 9.05 2.98 -1.84
N ILE A 589 9.41 2.55 -0.64
CA ILE A 589 8.83 3.01 0.62
C ILE A 589 9.96 3.38 1.58
N VAL A 590 9.71 4.36 2.45
CA VAL A 590 10.68 4.76 3.47
C VAL A 590 10.88 3.66 4.52
N ASP A 591 12.07 3.66 5.11
CA ASP A 591 12.44 2.91 6.31
C ASP A 591 11.50 3.20 7.50
N HIS A 592 11.24 4.48 7.81
CA HIS A 592 10.33 4.90 8.89
C HIS A 592 9.30 5.94 8.44
N TYR A 593 8.07 5.80 8.93
CA TYR A 593 6.95 6.73 8.76
C TYR A 593 6.91 7.81 9.86
N ARG A 594 7.54 7.54 11.01
CA ARG A 594 7.61 8.44 12.17
C ARG A 594 9.04 8.55 12.71
N VAL A 595 9.47 9.77 13.04
CA VAL A 595 10.64 10.01 13.90
C VAL A 595 10.28 11.07 14.95
N GLY A 596 10.07 10.63 16.20
CA GLY A 596 9.73 11.51 17.32
C GLY A 596 8.36 12.17 17.16
N SER A 597 8.34 13.48 16.94
CA SER A 597 7.13 14.30 16.72
C SER A 597 6.88 14.62 15.24
N VAL A 598 7.66 14.02 14.34
CA VAL A 598 7.60 14.26 12.88
C VAL A 598 7.17 13.00 12.15
N PHE A 599 6.27 13.17 11.18
CA PHE A 599 5.61 12.09 10.43
C PHE A 599 5.69 12.36 8.92
N VAL A 600 5.62 11.31 8.09
CA VAL A 600 5.46 11.40 6.62
C VAL A 600 4.27 10.57 6.14
N ALA A 601 3.58 11.01 5.08
CA ALA A 601 2.38 10.38 4.53
C ALA A 601 2.30 10.50 2.99
N GLY A 602 1.68 9.52 2.31
CA GLY A 602 1.53 9.55 0.85
C GLY A 602 2.86 9.52 0.11
N ASP A 603 2.98 10.24 -1.02
CA ASP A 603 4.21 10.38 -1.83
C ASP A 603 5.46 10.85 -1.05
N ALA A 604 5.31 11.38 0.18
CA ALA A 604 6.44 11.66 1.06
C ALA A 604 7.03 10.37 1.69
N ALA A 605 6.20 9.36 1.95
CA ALA A 605 6.54 8.08 2.57
C ALA A 605 6.67 6.93 1.55
N HIS A 606 5.87 6.91 0.48
CA HIS A 606 5.85 5.82 -0.48
C HIS A 606 5.58 6.29 -1.91
N LEU A 607 6.36 5.78 -2.86
CA LEU A 607 6.24 6.09 -4.28
C LEU A 607 5.73 4.87 -5.05
N HIS A 608 4.74 5.10 -5.91
CA HIS A 608 4.01 4.06 -6.62
C HIS A 608 4.21 4.17 -8.14
N PRO A 609 4.22 3.03 -8.85
CA PRO A 609 3.85 3.01 -10.27
C PRO A 609 2.45 3.63 -10.49
N PRO A 610 2.18 4.21 -11.67
CA PRO A 610 0.84 4.71 -12.00
C PRO A 610 -0.20 3.58 -12.21
N ALA A 611 0.23 2.32 -12.22
CA ALA A 611 -0.64 1.14 -12.27
C ALA A 611 -1.62 1.14 -11.07
N GLY A 612 -2.87 0.73 -11.32
CA GLY A 612 -3.95 0.69 -10.32
C GLY A 612 -4.41 2.05 -9.74
N GLY A 613 -3.72 3.17 -10.03
CA GLY A 613 -4.05 4.49 -9.48
C GLY A 613 -3.82 4.62 -7.97
N GLN A 614 -2.94 3.79 -7.40
CA GLN A 614 -2.86 3.53 -5.96
C GLN A 614 -2.46 4.75 -5.10
N GLY A 615 -1.36 5.43 -5.43
CA GLY A 615 -0.64 6.33 -4.51
C GLY A 615 -1.48 7.41 -3.79
N MET A 616 -2.41 8.08 -4.50
CA MET A 616 -3.25 9.11 -3.88
C MET A 616 -4.23 8.52 -2.86
N ASN A 617 -4.84 7.36 -3.16
CA ASN A 617 -5.77 6.68 -2.27
C ASN A 617 -5.04 6.15 -1.02
N THR A 618 -3.86 5.53 -1.22
CA THR A 618 -2.99 5.08 -0.12
C THR A 618 -2.63 6.24 0.81
N GLY A 619 -2.22 7.39 0.27
CA GLY A 619 -1.88 8.56 1.07
C GLY A 619 -3.07 9.18 1.80
N ILE A 620 -4.27 9.16 1.21
CA ILE A 620 -5.50 9.57 1.89
C ILE A 620 -5.79 8.65 3.08
N GLN A 621 -5.58 7.32 2.93
CA GLN A 621 -5.70 6.37 4.05
C GLN A 621 -4.64 6.57 5.14
N ASP A 622 -3.42 7.01 4.81
CA ASP A 622 -2.42 7.38 5.81
C ASP A 622 -2.88 8.59 6.65
N ALA A 623 -3.29 9.67 5.98
CA ALA A 623 -3.78 10.89 6.61
C ALA A 623 -5.00 10.64 7.51
N TRP A 624 -5.89 9.74 7.07
CA TRP A 624 -7.07 9.27 7.79
C TRP A 624 -6.70 8.47 9.06
N ASN A 625 -5.78 7.52 8.95
CA ASN A 625 -5.29 6.72 10.09
C ASN A 625 -4.49 7.55 11.10
N LEU A 626 -3.70 8.51 10.64
CA LEU A 626 -2.88 9.39 11.50
C LEU A 626 -3.72 10.47 12.20
N GLY A 627 -4.72 11.04 11.51
CA GLY A 627 -5.45 12.22 11.97
C GLY A 627 -6.17 12.04 13.31
N TRP A 628 -6.81 10.90 13.54
CA TRP A 628 -7.48 10.64 14.82
C TRP A 628 -6.50 10.38 15.97
N LYS A 629 -5.36 9.72 15.69
CA LYS A 629 -4.29 9.43 16.66
C LYS A 629 -3.59 10.72 17.11
N LEU A 630 -3.25 11.60 16.15
CA LEU A 630 -2.73 12.94 16.43
C LEU A 630 -3.73 13.79 17.23
N ALA A 631 -5.03 13.73 16.93
CA ALA A 631 -6.02 14.50 17.68
C ALA A 631 -6.08 14.08 19.16
N LEU A 632 -6.12 12.79 19.47
CA LEU A 632 -6.07 12.30 20.86
C LEU A 632 -4.76 12.70 21.56
N ALA A 633 -3.62 12.65 20.85
CA ALA A 633 -2.32 13.07 21.40
C ALA A 633 -2.21 14.59 21.61
N VAL A 634 -2.88 15.41 20.79
CA VAL A 634 -2.99 16.87 20.99
C VAL A 634 -3.92 17.20 22.17
N GLN A 635 -4.96 16.40 22.38
CA GLN A 635 -5.93 16.52 23.47
C GLN A 635 -5.43 15.92 24.80
N ASP A 636 -4.21 15.38 24.83
CA ASP A 636 -3.60 14.69 25.97
C ASP A 636 -4.45 13.50 26.50
N ASN A 637 -5.22 12.85 25.61
CA ASN A 637 -6.14 11.72 25.86
C ASN A 637 -5.74 10.47 25.03
N ALA A 638 -4.45 10.31 24.74
CA ALA A 638 -3.88 9.17 24.01
C ALA A 638 -3.02 8.29 24.93
N ALA A 639 -3.00 6.98 24.65
CA ALA A 639 -1.97 6.10 25.18
C ALA A 639 -0.57 6.51 24.67
N PRO A 640 0.52 6.29 25.44
CA PRO A 640 1.87 6.72 25.05
C PRO A 640 2.30 6.22 23.66
N ASP A 641 2.04 4.95 23.38
CA ASP A 641 2.47 4.25 22.17
C ASP A 641 1.46 4.37 21.01
N LEU A 642 0.36 5.14 21.19
CA LEU A 642 -0.70 5.28 20.19
C LEU A 642 -0.18 5.79 18.84
N LEU A 643 0.80 6.70 18.87
CA LEU A 643 1.37 7.30 17.66
C LEU A 643 2.32 6.36 16.90
N ASP A 644 2.92 5.36 17.57
CA ASP A 644 3.78 4.35 16.93
C ASP A 644 2.97 3.34 16.11
N SER A 645 1.70 3.13 16.48
CA SER A 645 0.77 2.34 15.68
C SER A 645 0.54 2.89 14.27
N TYR A 646 0.85 4.17 13.99
CA TYR A 646 0.78 4.70 12.62
C TYR A 646 1.77 4.00 11.70
N GLU A 647 3.03 3.86 12.12
CA GLU A 647 4.05 3.17 11.35
C GLU A 647 3.74 1.67 11.26
N ALA A 648 3.40 1.03 12.39
CA ALA A 648 3.09 -0.39 12.45
C ALA A 648 1.87 -0.80 11.59
N GLU A 649 0.92 0.10 11.35
CA GLU A 649 -0.25 -0.14 10.50
C GLU A 649 -0.03 0.28 9.05
N ARG A 650 0.56 1.46 8.81
CA ARG A 650 0.60 2.08 7.48
C ARG A 650 1.85 1.75 6.68
N ARG A 651 2.99 1.44 7.29
CA ARG A 651 4.20 1.02 6.56
C ARG A 651 4.03 -0.38 5.94
N PRO A 652 3.52 -1.42 6.64
CA PRO A 652 3.27 -2.72 6.02
C PRO A 652 2.18 -2.68 4.93
N ALA A 653 1.09 -1.94 5.17
CA ALA A 653 0.04 -1.76 4.17
C ALA A 653 0.56 -1.00 2.93
N GLY A 654 1.34 0.07 3.12
CA GLY A 654 1.99 0.81 2.04
C GLY A 654 2.94 -0.07 1.22
N ARG A 655 3.77 -0.87 1.88
CA ARG A 655 4.69 -1.85 1.27
C ARG A 655 3.93 -2.82 0.37
N ALA A 656 2.91 -3.49 0.88
CA ALA A 656 2.10 -4.45 0.11
C ALA A 656 1.44 -3.82 -1.13
N ILE A 657 0.99 -2.56 -1.04
CA ILE A 657 0.41 -1.84 -2.18
C ILE A 657 1.49 -1.43 -3.21
N VAL A 658 2.68 -0.98 -2.76
CA VAL A 658 3.81 -0.69 -3.66
C VAL A 658 4.22 -1.95 -4.42
N ASP A 659 4.43 -3.06 -3.73
CA ASP A 659 4.92 -4.30 -4.34
C ASP A 659 3.87 -4.90 -5.32
N ARG A 660 2.57 -4.83 -4.97
CA ARG A 660 1.47 -5.19 -5.90
C ARG A 660 1.42 -4.28 -7.12
N ALA A 661 1.58 -2.96 -6.95
CA ALA A 661 1.58 -2.00 -8.05
C ALA A 661 2.81 -2.15 -8.98
N VAL A 662 3.93 -2.66 -8.45
CA VAL A 662 5.11 -3.08 -9.25
C VAL A 662 4.79 -4.33 -10.06
N SER A 663 4.24 -5.38 -9.43
CA SER A 663 3.85 -6.62 -10.12
C SER A 663 2.87 -6.34 -11.28
N LEU A 664 1.80 -5.56 -11.04
CA LEU A 664 0.82 -5.13 -12.04
C LEU A 664 1.39 -4.22 -13.15
N ALA A 665 2.61 -3.71 -13.02
CA ALA A 665 3.30 -2.96 -14.07
C ALA A 665 4.15 -3.86 -15.00
N PHE A 666 4.40 -5.11 -14.62
CA PHE A 666 5.27 -6.06 -15.34
C PHE A 666 4.56 -7.34 -15.83
N THR A 667 3.34 -7.64 -15.36
CA THR A 667 2.57 -8.82 -15.79
C THR A 667 1.36 -8.48 -16.67
N ASP A 668 0.97 -9.45 -17.51
CA ASP A 668 -0.36 -9.50 -18.16
C ASP A 668 -1.29 -10.54 -17.50
N GLU A 669 -0.77 -11.24 -16.48
CA GLU A 669 -1.50 -12.19 -15.65
C GLU A 669 -2.28 -11.44 -14.55
N MET A 670 -3.49 -11.00 -14.90
CA MET A 670 -4.55 -10.85 -13.90
C MET A 670 -5.01 -12.24 -13.50
N ASP A 671 -4.98 -12.57 -12.21
CA ASP A 671 -5.56 -13.82 -11.70
C ASP A 671 -7.09 -13.75 -11.82
N MET A 672 -7.63 -14.59 -12.70
CA MET A 672 -9.04 -14.59 -13.09
C MET A 672 -9.89 -15.54 -12.24
N GLU A 673 -9.34 -16.28 -11.26
CA GLU A 673 -10.15 -17.21 -10.46
C GLU A 673 -11.09 -16.50 -9.46
N ASP A 674 -10.80 -15.24 -9.08
CA ASP A 674 -11.74 -14.37 -8.35
C ASP A 674 -11.58 -12.88 -8.71
N GLU A 675 -12.27 -12.45 -9.78
CA GLU A 675 -12.33 -11.05 -10.23
C GLU A 675 -12.77 -10.08 -9.11
N LYS A 676 -13.64 -10.54 -8.20
CA LYS A 676 -14.20 -9.71 -7.11
C LYS A 676 -13.16 -9.52 -6.00
N ALA A 677 -12.44 -10.56 -5.59
CA ALA A 677 -11.34 -10.41 -4.64
C ALA A 677 -10.26 -9.46 -5.17
N GLN A 678 -9.89 -9.56 -6.45
CA GLN A 678 -8.93 -8.64 -7.08
C GLN A 678 -9.44 -7.19 -7.10
N PHE A 679 -10.72 -6.95 -7.41
CA PHE A 679 -11.31 -5.61 -7.34
C PHE A 679 -11.31 -5.05 -5.91
N LEU A 680 -11.68 -5.85 -4.91
CA LEU A 680 -11.69 -5.42 -3.50
C LEU A 680 -10.28 -5.11 -2.99
N LEU A 681 -9.27 -5.86 -3.43
CA LEU A 681 -7.84 -5.58 -3.17
C LEU A 681 -7.41 -4.26 -3.82
N ASP A 682 -7.68 -4.06 -5.11
CA ASP A 682 -7.26 -2.85 -5.83
C ASP A 682 -7.97 -1.59 -5.35
N MET A 683 -9.23 -1.70 -4.89
CA MET A 683 -9.98 -0.61 -4.26
C MET A 683 -9.67 -0.44 -2.76
N GLN A 684 -8.65 -1.13 -2.25
CA GLN A 684 -8.13 -1.08 -0.89
C GLN A 684 -9.14 -1.47 0.22
N MET A 685 -10.22 -2.16 -0.14
CA MET A 685 -11.33 -2.56 0.75
C MET A 685 -10.93 -3.64 1.76
N THR A 686 -9.93 -4.45 1.42
CA THR A 686 -9.43 -5.59 2.21
C THR A 686 -8.23 -5.24 3.12
N THR A 687 -7.92 -3.95 3.29
CA THR A 687 -6.84 -3.52 4.20
C THR A 687 -7.13 -3.98 5.63
N SER A 688 -6.17 -4.67 6.25
CA SER A 688 -6.29 -5.19 7.61
C SER A 688 -5.05 -4.86 8.46
N TYR A 689 -5.30 -4.54 9.73
CA TYR A 689 -4.31 -4.21 10.74
C TYR A 689 -4.16 -5.30 11.81
N ALA A 690 -4.46 -6.57 11.49
CA ALA A 690 -4.46 -7.69 12.45
C ALA A 690 -3.13 -7.93 13.20
N GLY A 691 -2.00 -7.36 12.75
CA GLY A 691 -0.70 -7.37 13.44
C GLY A 691 -0.42 -6.15 14.33
N SER A 692 -1.36 -5.20 14.47
CA SER A 692 -1.18 -3.98 15.25
C SER A 692 -1.41 -4.19 16.75
N ALA A 693 -0.71 -3.44 17.59
CA ALA A 693 -0.99 -3.39 19.04
C ALA A 693 -2.36 -2.77 19.40
N LEU A 694 -3.06 -2.18 18.41
CA LEU A 694 -4.40 -1.61 18.54
C LEU A 694 -5.51 -2.57 18.07
N VAL A 695 -5.29 -3.89 18.15
CA VAL A 695 -6.32 -4.90 17.89
C VAL A 695 -6.43 -5.91 19.03
N GLY A 696 -7.63 -6.45 19.29
CA GLY A 696 -7.85 -7.46 20.32
C GLY A 696 -9.12 -8.28 20.16
N GLU A 697 -9.12 -9.51 20.70
CA GLU A 697 -10.27 -10.41 20.70
C GLU A 697 -10.37 -11.19 22.02
N ASP A 698 -11.57 -11.23 22.61
CA ASP A 698 -11.90 -12.10 23.74
C ASP A 698 -13.00 -13.09 23.35
N VAL A 699 -12.60 -14.30 22.93
CA VAL A 699 -13.52 -15.40 22.62
C VAL A 699 -13.12 -16.66 23.39
N ALA A 700 -14.10 -17.30 24.05
CA ALA A 700 -13.88 -18.56 24.77
C ALA A 700 -13.77 -19.79 23.84
N VAL A 701 -14.19 -19.65 22.58
CA VAL A 701 -14.11 -20.67 21.52
C VAL A 701 -13.77 -19.96 20.21
N GLU A 702 -12.78 -20.47 19.48
CA GLU A 702 -12.40 -19.97 18.16
C GLU A 702 -13.57 -20.05 17.18
N GLY A 703 -13.85 -18.97 16.43
CA GLY A 703 -15.00 -18.89 15.53
C GLY A 703 -16.38 -18.73 16.21
N ALA A 704 -16.44 -18.41 17.51
CA ALA A 704 -17.70 -18.11 18.20
C ALA A 704 -18.39 -16.83 17.69
N LEU A 705 -17.61 -15.87 17.19
CA LEU A 705 -18.09 -14.64 16.56
C LEU A 705 -18.14 -14.79 15.04
N ARG A 706 -19.13 -14.15 14.41
CA ARG A 706 -19.16 -13.91 12.96
C ARG A 706 -18.72 -12.48 12.68
N GLY A 707 -18.31 -12.24 11.44
CA GLY A 707 -17.98 -10.90 10.97
C GLY A 707 -16.50 -10.55 11.00
N PRO A 708 -16.18 -9.26 10.77
CA PRO A 708 -14.81 -8.79 10.58
C PRO A 708 -13.93 -9.08 11.81
N ALA A 709 -12.72 -9.57 11.55
CA ALA A 709 -11.70 -9.79 12.56
C ALA A 709 -11.10 -8.46 13.05
N PRO A 710 -10.47 -8.43 14.25
CA PRO A 710 -9.74 -7.25 14.71
C PRO A 710 -8.68 -6.81 13.69
N GLY A 711 -8.66 -5.50 13.40
CA GLY A 711 -7.84 -4.89 12.37
C GLY A 711 -8.50 -4.79 10.99
N GLU A 712 -9.53 -5.58 10.68
CA GLU A 712 -10.22 -5.51 9.39
C GLU A 712 -11.15 -4.29 9.27
N ARG A 713 -11.41 -3.86 8.04
CA ARG A 713 -12.45 -2.86 7.76
C ARG A 713 -13.81 -3.36 8.27
N ALA A 714 -14.54 -2.51 8.97
CA ALA A 714 -15.90 -2.77 9.45
C ALA A 714 -16.95 -2.63 8.31
N PRO A 715 -17.57 -3.70 7.79
CA PRO A 715 -18.57 -3.61 6.72
C PRO A 715 -19.78 -2.76 7.12
N ASP A 716 -20.45 -2.16 6.14
CA ASP A 716 -21.73 -1.48 6.38
C ASP A 716 -22.87 -2.50 6.50
N VAL A 717 -24.00 -2.08 7.08
CA VAL A 717 -25.19 -2.89 7.32
C VAL A 717 -26.43 -2.01 7.23
N HIS A 718 -27.47 -2.46 6.54
CA HIS A 718 -28.73 -1.72 6.33
C HIS A 718 -29.91 -2.29 7.11
N GLY A 719 -30.98 -1.50 7.26
CA GLY A 719 -32.23 -1.93 7.92
C GLY A 719 -32.21 -1.85 9.45
N LEU A 720 -31.31 -1.05 10.02
CA LEU A 720 -31.34 -0.70 11.45
C LEU A 720 -32.46 0.31 11.68
N THR A 721 -33.26 0.16 12.74
CA THR A 721 -34.36 1.08 13.06
C THR A 721 -34.32 1.55 14.52
N ALA A 722 -34.86 2.74 14.77
CA ALA A 722 -34.85 3.39 16.08
C ALA A 722 -36.23 4.01 16.39
N PHE A 723 -36.63 4.03 17.67
CA PHE A 723 -37.89 4.66 18.05
C PHE A 723 -37.87 6.17 17.74
N GLY A 724 -38.88 6.63 16.99
CA GLY A 724 -39.01 8.02 16.56
C GLY A 724 -38.26 8.38 15.27
N VAL A 725 -37.48 7.48 14.68
CA VAL A 725 -36.88 7.65 13.35
C VAL A 725 -37.82 7.07 12.30
N GLY A 726 -38.12 7.87 11.25
CA GLY A 726 -39.11 7.54 10.21
C GLY A 726 -38.53 6.90 8.95
N HIS A 727 -37.30 6.39 9.01
CA HIS A 727 -36.55 5.76 7.92
C HIS A 727 -35.56 4.75 8.48
N ASP A 728 -35.12 3.82 7.64
CA ASP A 728 -34.07 2.87 8.02
C ASP A 728 -32.72 3.58 8.08
N LEU A 729 -31.89 3.17 9.04
CA LEU A 729 -30.52 3.60 9.24
C LEU A 729 -29.55 2.54 8.68
N ARG A 730 -28.36 2.99 8.28
CA ARG A 730 -27.21 2.14 7.99
C ARG A 730 -26.19 2.22 9.13
N LEU A 731 -25.40 1.17 9.33
CA LEU A 731 -24.40 1.11 10.40
C LEU A 731 -23.37 2.24 10.28
N PHE A 732 -23.01 2.63 9.06
CA PHE A 732 -22.15 3.77 8.81
C PHE A 732 -22.71 5.09 9.37
N ASP A 733 -24.03 5.28 9.49
CA ASP A 733 -24.59 6.48 10.15
C ASP A 733 -24.27 6.56 11.65
N LEU A 734 -23.94 5.43 12.27
CA LEU A 734 -23.64 5.30 13.69
C LEU A 734 -22.13 5.33 13.97
N THR A 735 -21.32 4.85 13.02
CA THR A 735 -19.86 4.70 13.16
C THR A 735 -19.08 5.84 12.52
N ARG A 736 -19.68 6.61 11.60
CA ARG A 736 -19.07 7.82 11.03
C ARG A 736 -18.96 8.95 12.06
N GLY A 737 -17.89 9.72 11.97
CA GLY A 737 -17.67 10.91 12.77
C GLY A 737 -16.22 10.99 13.25
N THR A 738 -16.03 11.50 14.46
CA THR A 738 -14.68 11.74 15.01
C THR A 738 -14.20 10.70 16.02
N ARG A 739 -15.06 9.75 16.40
CA ARG A 739 -14.94 8.91 17.60
C ARG A 739 -14.96 7.42 17.33
N SER A 740 -14.57 6.66 18.34
CA SER A 740 -14.80 5.21 18.34
C SER A 740 -16.25 4.91 18.68
N THR A 741 -16.78 3.80 18.15
CA THR A 741 -18.17 3.37 18.36
C THR A 741 -18.22 1.96 18.92
N LEU A 742 -18.78 1.79 20.11
CA LEU A 742 -19.03 0.49 20.74
C LEU A 742 -20.40 -0.04 20.30
N LEU A 743 -20.38 -1.07 19.46
CA LEU A 743 -21.55 -1.82 19.02
C LEU A 743 -21.74 -3.02 19.96
N LEU A 744 -22.85 -3.01 20.69
CA LEU A 744 -23.29 -4.11 21.54
C LEU A 744 -24.46 -4.77 20.82
N HIS A 745 -24.40 -6.07 20.54
CA HIS A 745 -25.50 -6.81 19.90
C HIS A 745 -25.97 -7.94 20.80
N ALA A 746 -27.25 -7.95 21.14
CA ALA A 746 -27.88 -9.01 21.91
C ALA A 746 -28.91 -9.77 21.06
N ASP A 747 -28.71 -11.07 20.91
CA ASP A 747 -29.71 -11.94 20.29
C ASP A 747 -30.92 -12.20 21.21
N ASP A 748 -31.97 -12.84 20.68
CA ASP A 748 -33.21 -13.13 21.44
C ASP A 748 -33.04 -14.19 22.55
N SER A 749 -31.82 -14.69 22.82
CA SER A 749 -31.52 -15.53 23.98
C SER A 749 -31.00 -14.74 25.19
N VAL A 750 -30.62 -13.46 25.01
CA VAL A 750 -30.15 -12.59 26.07
C VAL A 750 -31.33 -12.15 26.95
N ASP A 751 -31.17 -12.29 28.27
CA ASP A 751 -32.18 -11.89 29.25
C ASP A 751 -32.04 -10.42 29.70
N GLU A 752 -32.95 -9.96 30.56
CA GLU A 752 -32.92 -8.58 31.07
C GLU A 752 -31.63 -8.25 31.84
N ASN A 753 -30.94 -9.25 32.42
CA ASN A 753 -29.65 -9.05 33.10
C ASN A 753 -28.52 -8.80 32.09
N GLY A 754 -28.43 -9.60 31.03
CA GLY A 754 -27.44 -9.40 29.96
C GLY A 754 -27.60 -8.07 29.22
N LEU A 755 -28.83 -7.56 29.09
CA LEU A 755 -29.07 -6.20 28.56
C LEU A 755 -28.60 -5.10 29.53
N VAL A 756 -28.71 -5.31 30.85
CA VAL A 756 -28.16 -4.41 31.88
C VAL A 756 -26.64 -4.44 31.91
N GLU A 757 -26.02 -5.61 31.71
CA GLU A 757 -24.57 -5.77 31.53
C GLU A 757 -24.06 -5.03 30.28
N ALA A 758 -24.76 -5.14 29.15
CA ALA A 758 -24.47 -4.36 27.95
C ALA A 758 -24.52 -2.84 28.23
N GLY A 759 -25.55 -2.37 28.94
CA GLY A 759 -25.62 -0.97 29.41
C GLY A 759 -24.46 -0.59 30.35
N ALA A 760 -23.94 -1.52 31.15
CA ALA A 760 -22.77 -1.30 31.99
C ALA A 760 -21.48 -1.17 31.16
N LEU A 761 -21.26 -2.03 30.17
CA LEU A 761 -20.12 -1.92 29.23
C LEU A 761 -20.11 -0.57 28.51
N ALA A 762 -21.26 -0.10 28.02
CA ALA A 762 -21.39 1.21 27.40
C ALA A 762 -20.97 2.36 28.33
N ARG A 763 -21.38 2.30 29.61
CA ARG A 763 -20.96 3.28 30.64
C ARG A 763 -19.45 3.20 30.93
N THR A 764 -18.89 1.99 31.06
CA THR A 764 -17.45 1.77 31.26
C THR A 764 -16.64 2.35 30.09
N ALA A 765 -17.01 2.04 28.85
CA ALA A 765 -16.28 2.52 27.67
C ALA A 765 -16.32 4.04 27.53
N ARG A 766 -17.49 4.65 27.76
CA ARG A 766 -17.65 6.12 27.73
C ARG A 766 -16.89 6.82 28.85
N HIS A 767 -16.87 6.25 30.06
CA HIS A 767 -16.08 6.78 31.18
C HIS A 767 -14.57 6.63 30.91
N ARG A 768 -14.13 5.48 30.40
CA ARG A 768 -12.72 5.14 30.19
C ARG A 768 -12.04 5.97 29.10
N SER A 769 -12.80 6.36 28.08
CA SER A 769 -12.35 7.16 26.93
C SER A 769 -12.47 8.68 27.13
N SER A 770 -12.85 9.14 28.33
CA SER A 770 -13.23 10.53 28.60
C SER A 770 -14.42 11.05 27.77
N GLY A 771 -15.17 10.14 27.13
CA GLY A 771 -16.29 10.44 26.23
C GLY A 771 -16.00 10.25 24.74
N GLU A 772 -14.81 9.79 24.34
CA GLU A 772 -14.43 9.56 22.94
C GLU A 772 -14.81 8.17 22.38
N VAL A 773 -15.55 7.39 23.17
CA VAL A 773 -16.33 6.23 22.71
C VAL A 773 -17.82 6.52 22.89
N ASP A 774 -18.54 6.61 21.78
CA ASP A 774 -20.01 6.55 21.75
C ASP A 774 -20.45 5.07 21.66
N ALA A 775 -21.68 4.74 22.05
CA ALA A 775 -22.12 3.35 22.21
C ALA A 775 -23.59 3.13 21.83
N PHE A 776 -23.89 1.97 21.23
CA PHE A 776 -25.23 1.57 20.80
C PHE A 776 -25.51 0.11 21.14
N LEU A 777 -26.75 -0.19 21.57
CA LEU A 777 -27.26 -1.54 21.77
C LEU A 777 -28.20 -1.92 20.64
N ILE A 778 -27.86 -2.96 19.89
CA ILE A 778 -28.60 -3.51 18.75
C ILE A 778 -29.26 -4.82 19.19
N THR A 779 -30.51 -5.02 18.83
CA THR A 779 -31.33 -6.15 19.26
C THR A 779 -32.21 -6.68 18.14
N GLY A 780 -32.72 -7.90 18.29
CA GLY A 780 -33.80 -8.41 17.45
C GLY A 780 -35.06 -7.52 17.54
N PRO A 781 -35.97 -7.58 16.56
CA PRO A 781 -37.17 -6.72 16.55
C PRO A 781 -38.12 -6.98 17.73
N GLU A 782 -38.19 -8.24 18.19
CA GLU A 782 -39.14 -8.69 19.24
C GLU A 782 -38.55 -8.65 20.67
N SER A 783 -37.23 -8.46 20.82
CA SER A 783 -36.56 -8.55 22.13
C SER A 783 -37.10 -7.48 23.10
N ARG A 784 -37.32 -7.81 24.37
CA ARG A 784 -37.86 -6.85 25.35
C ARG A 784 -36.75 -6.01 25.96
N ILE A 785 -36.91 -4.70 25.93
CA ILE A 785 -35.91 -3.74 26.39
C ILE A 785 -36.32 -3.20 27.78
N PRO A 786 -35.49 -3.38 28.83
CA PRO A 786 -35.71 -2.76 30.13
C PRO A 786 -35.79 -1.23 30.07
N ALA A 787 -36.48 -0.62 31.03
CA ALA A 787 -36.46 0.83 31.20
C ALA A 787 -35.09 1.30 31.70
N ASP A 788 -34.57 2.38 31.11
CA ASP A 788 -33.33 3.08 31.50
C ASP A 788 -32.04 2.21 31.52
N LEU A 789 -31.66 1.67 30.35
CA LEU A 789 -30.35 1.02 30.18
C LEU A 789 -29.16 2.02 30.12
N GLY A 790 -29.42 3.33 29.99
CA GLY A 790 -28.40 4.37 29.84
C GLY A 790 -27.62 4.35 28.50
N VAL A 791 -28.07 3.57 27.51
CA VAL A 791 -27.49 3.44 26.16
C VAL A 791 -28.59 3.55 25.10
N PRO A 792 -28.37 4.22 23.93
CA PRO A 792 -29.28 4.18 22.80
C PRO A 792 -29.54 2.76 22.30
N VAL A 793 -30.80 2.45 21.95
CA VAL A 793 -31.22 1.11 21.52
C VAL A 793 -31.76 1.15 20.09
N LEU A 794 -31.33 0.17 19.29
CA LEU A 794 -31.66 -0.04 17.89
C LEU A 794 -32.22 -1.45 17.68
N ARG A 795 -33.00 -1.62 16.60
CA ARG A 795 -33.49 -2.92 16.13
C ARG A 795 -32.86 -3.28 14.79
N ASP A 796 -32.40 -4.52 14.67
CA ASP A 796 -32.00 -5.11 13.39
C ASP A 796 -33.25 -5.62 12.65
N GLY A 797 -33.90 -4.73 11.89
CA GLY A 797 -35.17 -5.03 11.21
C GLY A 797 -35.01 -5.93 9.98
N SER A 798 -33.83 -5.92 9.36
CA SER A 798 -33.44 -6.75 8.21
C SER A 798 -32.81 -8.09 8.63
N GLY A 799 -32.45 -8.25 9.91
CA GLY A 799 -31.62 -9.34 10.42
C GLY A 799 -30.19 -9.32 9.87
N GLU A 800 -29.76 -8.19 9.30
CA GLU A 800 -28.49 -8.06 8.57
C GLU A 800 -27.33 -7.82 9.53
N PHE A 801 -27.54 -7.09 10.61
CA PHE A 801 -26.52 -6.95 11.65
C PHE A 801 -26.21 -8.30 12.31
N ALA A 802 -27.24 -9.10 12.61
CA ALA A 802 -27.11 -10.45 13.15
C ALA A 802 -26.45 -11.43 12.14
N ARG A 803 -26.52 -11.17 10.84
CA ARG A 803 -25.77 -11.93 9.82
C ARG A 803 -24.30 -11.52 9.75
N THR A 804 -24.01 -10.21 9.78
CA THR A 804 -22.69 -9.63 9.51
C THR A 804 -21.81 -9.52 10.75
N TYR A 805 -22.37 -9.29 11.95
CA TYR A 805 -21.67 -9.06 13.23
C TYR A 805 -22.22 -9.91 14.40
N GLY A 806 -23.29 -10.69 14.15
CA GLY A 806 -23.96 -11.46 15.19
C GLY A 806 -23.18 -12.66 15.68
N GLY A 807 -23.44 -13.05 16.93
CA GLY A 807 -23.01 -14.29 17.55
C GLY A 807 -24.02 -14.71 18.62
N PRO A 808 -23.83 -15.87 19.27
CA PRO A 808 -24.74 -16.36 20.29
C PRO A 808 -24.69 -15.49 21.56
N GLY A 809 -25.86 -15.06 22.04
CA GLY A 809 -26.01 -14.20 23.21
C GLY A 809 -25.63 -12.74 22.94
N LEU A 810 -24.83 -12.16 23.82
CA LEU A 810 -24.29 -10.81 23.70
C LEU A 810 -22.95 -10.84 22.95
N THR A 811 -22.78 -10.02 21.92
CA THR A 811 -21.49 -9.77 21.25
C THR A 811 -21.13 -8.29 21.32
N VAL A 812 -19.82 -8.02 21.36
CA VAL A 812 -19.27 -6.67 21.46
C VAL A 812 -18.34 -6.43 20.27
N HIS A 813 -18.43 -5.27 19.63
CA HIS A 813 -17.47 -4.81 18.62
C HIS A 813 -17.15 -3.32 18.87
N LEU A 814 -15.88 -2.96 19.02
CA LEU A 814 -15.42 -1.57 19.05
C LEU A 814 -14.90 -1.19 17.66
N ILE A 815 -15.58 -0.27 16.99
CA ILE A 815 -15.13 0.31 15.72
C ILE A 815 -14.29 1.55 16.01
N ARG A 816 -13.10 1.62 15.41
CA ARG A 816 -12.16 2.76 15.51
C ARG A 816 -12.67 3.97 14.71
N PRO A 817 -12.17 5.19 14.98
CA PRO A 817 -12.55 6.39 14.22
C PRO A 817 -12.13 6.34 12.74
N ASP A 818 -11.28 5.38 12.35
CA ASP A 818 -10.90 5.13 10.96
C ASP A 818 -11.73 4.04 10.26
N GLY A 819 -12.75 3.47 10.91
CA GLY A 819 -13.68 2.48 10.33
C GLY A 819 -13.15 1.05 10.24
N HIS A 820 -12.19 0.68 11.10
CA HIS A 820 -11.72 -0.70 11.29
C HIS A 820 -12.14 -1.22 12.66
N VAL A 821 -12.25 -2.55 12.82
CA VAL A 821 -12.52 -3.17 14.13
C VAL A 821 -11.27 -3.04 14.99
N GLY A 822 -11.37 -2.36 16.14
CA GLY A 822 -10.32 -2.38 17.17
C GLY A 822 -10.42 -3.59 18.07
N TYR A 823 -11.64 -3.92 18.53
CA TYR A 823 -11.85 -5.01 19.49
C TYR A 823 -13.15 -5.75 19.23
N ARG A 824 -13.20 -7.04 19.55
CA ARG A 824 -14.46 -7.80 19.64
C ARG A 824 -14.46 -8.85 20.76
N SER A 825 -15.63 -9.14 21.34
CA SER A 825 -15.79 -10.19 22.34
C SER A 825 -17.09 -10.99 22.21
N ALA A 826 -17.02 -12.27 22.59
CA ALA A 826 -18.18 -13.13 22.79
C ALA A 826 -18.57 -13.11 24.28
N GLY A 827 -19.75 -12.58 24.58
CA GLY A 827 -20.20 -12.26 25.94
C GLY A 827 -19.69 -10.90 26.44
N ALA A 828 -20.18 -10.50 27.62
CA ALA A 828 -19.67 -9.34 28.33
C ALA A 828 -18.30 -9.65 28.94
N VAL A 829 -17.26 -8.97 28.45
CA VAL A 829 -15.88 -9.09 28.97
C VAL A 829 -15.36 -7.71 29.39
N PRO A 830 -15.76 -7.19 30.58
CA PRO A 830 -15.47 -5.82 30.98
C PRO A 830 -13.97 -5.54 31.11
N ASP A 831 -13.20 -6.48 31.68
CA ASP A 831 -11.76 -6.33 31.91
C ASP A 831 -10.97 -6.33 30.59
N GLY A 832 -11.42 -7.10 29.59
CA GLY A 832 -10.83 -7.14 28.24
C GLY A 832 -11.09 -5.85 27.45
N LEU A 833 -12.33 -5.36 27.48
CA LEU A 833 -12.67 -4.06 26.89
C LEU A 833 -11.93 -2.90 27.59
N ASP A 834 -11.83 -2.89 28.93
CA ASP A 834 -11.05 -1.90 29.68
C ASP A 834 -9.54 -2.02 29.42
N ALA A 835 -9.01 -3.23 29.23
CA ALA A 835 -7.63 -3.47 28.81
C ALA A 835 -7.36 -2.89 27.41
N HIS A 836 -8.20 -3.18 26.42
CA HIS A 836 -8.05 -2.63 25.07
C HIS A 836 -8.20 -1.10 25.04
N LEU A 837 -9.14 -0.54 25.80
CA LEU A 837 -9.29 0.90 25.91
C LEU A 837 -8.08 1.60 26.56
N ARG A 838 -7.22 0.90 27.33
CA ARG A 838 -5.91 1.45 27.75
C ARG A 838 -4.98 1.69 26.58
N GLN A 839 -4.99 0.81 25.58
CA GLN A 839 -4.11 0.88 24.40
C GLN A 839 -4.46 2.08 23.51
N LEU A 840 -5.69 2.60 23.63
CA LEU A 840 -6.17 3.78 22.91
C LEU A 840 -6.01 5.07 23.72
N PHE A 841 -6.51 5.09 24.97
CA PHE A 841 -6.70 6.31 25.76
C PHE A 841 -5.77 6.42 27.00
N GLY A 842 -4.93 5.43 27.27
CA GLY A 842 -4.05 5.39 28.44
C GLY A 842 -4.79 5.08 29.76
N ASP A 843 -4.18 5.46 30.89
CA ASP A 843 -4.82 5.39 32.22
C ASP A 843 -5.45 6.72 32.62
N ILE A 844 -6.67 6.65 33.17
CA ILE A 844 -7.42 7.82 33.62
C ILE A 844 -6.64 8.55 34.72
N SER A 845 -6.32 9.83 34.49
CA SER A 845 -5.61 10.67 35.45
C SER A 845 -6.29 10.65 36.83
N PRO A 846 -5.54 10.57 37.96
CA PRO A 846 -6.13 10.53 39.31
C PRO A 846 -7.05 11.73 39.64
N ILE A 847 -6.92 12.84 38.91
CA ILE A 847 -7.75 14.04 39.03
C ILE A 847 -9.18 13.81 38.51
N ASP A 848 -9.38 12.83 37.64
CA ASP A 848 -10.67 12.50 37.00
C ASP A 848 -11.47 11.41 37.73
N ARG A 849 -10.98 10.90 38.86
CA ARG A 849 -11.82 10.06 39.73
C ARG A 849 -12.98 10.91 40.26
N PRO A 850 -14.25 10.60 39.98
CA PRO A 850 -15.36 11.26 40.65
C PRO A 850 -15.23 11.02 42.16
N SER A 851 -15.40 12.06 42.97
CA SER A 851 -15.29 11.92 44.42
C SER A 851 -16.33 10.93 44.92
N GLU A 852 -15.90 9.82 45.52
CA GLU A 852 -16.77 8.86 46.22
C GLU A 852 -17.51 9.59 47.35
N ARG A 853 -18.72 10.08 47.05
CA ARG A 853 -19.64 10.57 48.07
C ARG A 853 -20.07 9.35 48.87
N ASN A 854 -19.71 9.35 50.15
CA ASN A 854 -20.06 8.30 51.09
C ASN A 854 -21.59 8.20 51.22
N GLU A 855 -22.21 7.32 50.44
CA GLU A 855 -23.46 6.68 50.85
C GLU A 855 -23.09 5.58 51.83
N LYS A 856 -23.24 5.90 53.12
CA LYS A 856 -23.16 4.92 54.21
C LYS A 856 -24.56 4.30 54.43
N PRO A 857 -24.60 3.05 54.94
CA PRO A 857 -25.72 2.13 54.74
C PRO A 857 -26.98 2.47 55.54
#